data_AF-A0AAD8FYN2-F1
#
_entry.id   AF-A0AAD8FYN2-F1
#
_cell.length_a   1.000
_cell.length_b   1.000
_cell.length_c   1.000
_cell.angle_alpha   90.00
_cell.angle_beta   90.00
_cell.angle_gamma   90.00
#
_symmetry.space_group_name_H-M   'P 1'
#
loop_
_entity.id
_entity.type
_entity.pdbx_description
1 polymer ?
#
loop_
_entity_poly.entity_id
_entity_poly.type
_entity_poly.pdbx_seq_one_letter_code
_entity_poly.pdbx_strand_id
1 'polypeptide(L)'
;MSLQVVGGGFFASFWSFRLEKHKVVFFGRAILIWIVVVAGHCENSPRLIISKDEGINRHRFNKLQNNIVFFHLNGSPTLYVGGTDMVCSIDFDANKYMEIPFLAENKSKHSCKEESHCENVITVLHEYQDSLLVCGTNAFKPRCWNLNKNESKVTPAQCSGIGISPFCSTQNSLSLFVEGNIYAAAPLYWQGNSLQFRRISDAKVWMYEKWLDEPTFVSATWVSRKQDPENDKIYMFFREKNPDRSADADPWISRIAQVCKVDKGGPRRLFQNTWTSFLKARLVCGLPKESLYFNRLQDLFVQHSQDWRDTRVYGLFSSSWNSTAVCIYSMDDIDRVFQESDFKGFSGNVPHPRPGTCVPDSRSLPDETINVVRTHPEMEKWVYPLHNEAAILTSDRNYTKILVDQVKGAHGNTHKVMVLATEDGWIHKVLEEDNRPFIISEIHLFNHTAHIHTMTLDHITKRLYVGYAEQIVGLDLQRCQDYDQTCEECVLARDPYCAWNHSHCVPVNQYNSLQNVEDGNTNVCSEQPKAEKLISKQFSEIPPNTYTISLSAPYYLSCPKKSHHAKYAWEHDSKGRLECQWTESDCLHLIKAMTEEDYGTYRCISEERGHRGTIIEYNLLAKPHVMVLPKRTDAIWVVVGVVSLGLCLAVTFAVGFKGGQYHKISKHNRKPQTIVL
;
A
#
# COMPACT_ATOMS: atom_id res chain seq x y z
N MET A 1 17.19 -62.22 -2.52
CA MET A 1 17.35 -63.55 -1.90
C MET A 1 16.02 -63.91 -1.26
N SER A 2 15.61 -65.16 -1.41
CA SER A 2 14.23 -65.61 -1.59
C SER A 2 13.58 -66.17 -0.32
N LEU A 3 12.25 -66.01 -0.20
CA LEU A 3 11.24 -66.83 0.54
C LEU A 3 11.33 -66.84 2.09
N GLN A 4 10.24 -66.94 2.87
CA GLN A 4 9.06 -67.79 2.71
C GLN A 4 7.86 -67.38 3.61
N VAL A 5 6.66 -67.73 3.14
CA VAL A 5 5.31 -67.57 3.75
C VAL A 5 4.88 -68.86 4.44
N VAL A 6 4.24 -68.79 5.63
CA VAL A 6 3.12 -69.62 6.17
C VAL A 6 2.58 -68.82 7.39
N GLY A 7 1.31 -68.61 7.74
CA GLY A 7 0.00 -69.08 7.29
C GLY A 7 -0.93 -69.20 8.53
N GLY A 8 -1.99 -68.37 8.59
CA GLY A 8 -3.30 -68.66 9.19
C GLY A 8 -3.50 -68.70 10.73
N GLY A 9 -4.48 -67.93 11.23
CA GLY A 9 -5.12 -68.19 12.54
C GLY A 9 -5.82 -66.99 13.18
N PHE A 10 -7.05 -66.67 12.75
CA PHE A 10 -7.96 -65.72 13.41
C PHE A 10 -8.47 -66.27 14.75
N PHE A 11 -8.46 -65.48 15.84
CA PHE A 11 -9.64 -65.21 16.70
C PHE A 11 -9.34 -64.14 17.79
N ALA A 12 -10.13 -63.06 17.71
CA ALA A 12 -10.59 -62.13 18.76
C ALA A 12 -9.65 -61.62 19.87
N SER A 13 -9.34 -60.32 19.83
CA SER A 13 -9.12 -59.53 21.06
C SER A 13 -9.43 -58.04 20.85
N PHE A 14 -10.33 -57.54 21.71
CA PHE A 14 -10.71 -56.15 21.99
C PHE A 14 -9.59 -55.12 21.78
N TRP A 15 -9.85 -54.07 20.99
CA TRP A 15 -9.11 -52.81 21.06
C TRP A 15 -10.07 -51.64 21.20
N SER A 16 -10.02 -51.04 22.39
CA SER A 16 -10.60 -49.76 22.75
C SER A 16 -9.90 -48.65 21.96
N PHE A 17 -10.61 -47.96 21.06
CA PHE A 17 -10.11 -46.75 20.42
C PHE A 17 -10.10 -45.60 21.44
N ARG A 18 -8.91 -45.29 21.97
CA ARG A 18 -8.64 -44.12 22.80
C ARG A 18 -8.46 -42.91 21.87
N LEU A 19 -9.47 -42.04 21.80
CA LEU A 19 -9.37 -40.73 21.14
C LEU A 19 -8.23 -39.92 21.78
N GLU A 20 -7.21 -39.60 20.98
CA GLU A 20 -6.09 -38.75 21.38
C GLU A 20 -6.56 -37.31 21.61
N LYS A 21 -6.40 -36.83 22.85
CA LYS A 21 -6.70 -35.47 23.31
C LYS A 21 -5.93 -34.37 22.57
N HIS A 22 -4.92 -34.70 21.76
CA HIS A 22 -4.09 -33.72 21.05
C HIS A 22 -4.76 -33.12 19.80
N LYS A 23 -5.69 -33.83 19.14
CA LYS A 23 -6.38 -33.30 17.94
C LYS A 23 -7.52 -32.34 18.28
N VAL A 24 -8.17 -32.54 19.43
CA VAL A 24 -9.26 -31.67 19.91
C VAL A 24 -8.73 -30.32 20.40
N VAL A 25 -7.53 -30.28 21.00
CA VAL A 25 -6.88 -29.03 21.41
C VAL A 25 -6.37 -28.22 20.22
N PHE A 26 -5.90 -28.88 19.15
CA PHE A 26 -5.47 -28.22 17.92
C PHE A 26 -6.66 -27.60 17.15
N PHE A 27 -7.77 -28.33 17.02
CA PHE A 27 -8.99 -27.79 16.42
C PHE A 27 -9.64 -26.69 17.28
N GLY A 28 -9.66 -26.85 18.61
CA GLY A 28 -10.16 -25.83 19.53
C GLY A 28 -9.32 -24.55 19.51
N ARG A 29 -7.99 -24.65 19.42
CA ARG A 29 -7.10 -23.49 19.25
C ARG A 29 -7.22 -22.86 17.86
N ALA A 30 -7.34 -23.64 16.79
CA ALA A 30 -7.54 -23.09 15.45
C ALA A 30 -8.89 -22.36 15.32
N ILE A 31 -9.95 -22.86 15.98
CA ILE A 31 -11.27 -22.22 16.02
C ILE A 31 -11.26 -20.98 16.93
N LEU A 32 -10.59 -21.01 18.08
CA LEU A 32 -10.43 -19.80 18.91
C LEU A 32 -9.55 -18.75 18.23
N ILE A 33 -8.50 -19.15 17.52
CA ILE A 33 -7.69 -18.26 16.68
C ILE A 33 -8.59 -17.69 15.59
N TRP A 34 -9.38 -18.50 14.87
CA TRP A 34 -10.34 -17.99 13.88
C TRP A 34 -11.40 -17.03 14.49
N ILE A 35 -11.92 -17.31 15.69
CA ILE A 35 -12.93 -16.45 16.34
C ILE A 35 -12.31 -15.14 16.87
N VAL A 36 -11.09 -15.18 17.42
CA VAL A 36 -10.36 -13.97 17.89
C VAL A 36 -9.85 -13.15 16.69
N VAL A 37 -9.41 -13.82 15.61
CA VAL A 37 -9.03 -13.22 14.33
C VAL A 37 -10.25 -12.53 13.71
N VAL A 38 -11.41 -13.19 13.61
CA VAL A 38 -12.62 -12.60 13.02
C VAL A 38 -13.21 -11.46 13.86
N ALA A 39 -13.10 -11.51 15.19
CA ALA A 39 -13.57 -10.42 16.06
C ALA A 39 -12.63 -9.20 16.08
N GLY A 40 -11.34 -9.38 15.81
CA GLY A 40 -10.35 -8.30 15.63
C GLY A 40 -10.15 -7.84 14.18
N HIS A 41 -10.67 -8.56 13.19
CA HIS A 41 -10.45 -8.31 11.76
C HIS A 41 -11.21 -7.10 11.18
N CYS A 42 -12.11 -6.47 11.94
CA CYS A 42 -12.67 -5.19 11.51
C CYS A 42 -11.71 -4.00 11.73
N GLU A 43 -10.64 -4.12 12.52
CA GLU A 43 -9.79 -2.96 12.84
C GLU A 43 -8.69 -2.67 11.80
N ASN A 44 -8.26 -3.65 10.99
CA ASN A 44 -7.16 -3.49 10.02
C ASN A 44 -7.61 -3.55 8.55
N SER A 45 -8.89 -3.28 8.26
CA SER A 45 -9.38 -3.12 6.88
C SER A 45 -9.53 -1.63 6.51
N PRO A 46 -9.34 -1.25 5.24
CA PRO A 46 -9.66 0.11 4.79
C PRO A 46 -11.13 0.44 5.02
N ARG A 47 -11.43 1.59 5.62
CA ARG A 47 -12.83 2.05 5.77
C ARG A 47 -13.46 2.29 4.40
N LEU A 48 -12.75 2.96 3.50
CA LEU A 48 -13.24 3.33 2.16
C LEU A 48 -12.30 2.80 1.06
N ILE A 49 -12.88 2.34 -0.05
CA ILE A 49 -12.14 2.04 -1.28
C ILE A 49 -12.49 3.11 -2.31
N ILE A 50 -11.48 3.82 -2.80
CA ILE A 50 -11.62 4.96 -3.71
C ILE A 50 -11.01 4.59 -5.06
N SER A 51 -11.88 4.48 -6.07
CA SER A 51 -11.52 4.12 -7.44
C SER A 51 -12.01 5.18 -8.43
N LYS A 52 -11.57 6.43 -8.26
CA LYS A 52 -11.97 7.58 -9.10
C LYS A 52 -10.76 8.24 -9.76
N ASP A 53 -10.87 8.52 -11.05
CA ASP A 53 -9.85 9.26 -11.82
C ASP A 53 -9.91 10.79 -11.61
N GLU A 54 -10.97 11.31 -11.00
CA GLU A 54 -11.16 12.76 -10.80
C GLU A 54 -10.09 13.34 -9.86
N GLY A 55 -9.41 14.41 -10.29
CA GLY A 55 -8.41 15.11 -9.50
C GLY A 55 -7.02 14.44 -9.45
N ILE A 56 -6.74 13.50 -10.36
CA ILE A 56 -5.43 12.85 -10.47
C ILE A 56 -4.69 13.41 -11.68
N ASN A 57 -3.53 14.04 -11.43
CA ASN A 57 -2.66 14.53 -12.49
C ASN A 57 -1.68 13.43 -12.92
N ARG A 58 -1.48 13.23 -14.23
CA ARG A 58 -0.67 12.13 -14.76
C ARG A 58 0.29 12.62 -15.82
N HIS A 59 1.51 12.09 -15.80
CA HIS A 59 2.50 12.27 -16.86
C HIS A 59 2.96 10.91 -17.37
N ARG A 60 2.67 10.59 -18.63
CA ARG A 60 3.04 9.31 -19.26
C ARG A 60 4.42 9.40 -19.91
N PHE A 61 5.24 8.38 -19.69
CA PHE A 61 6.51 8.27 -20.39
C PHE A 61 6.32 7.77 -21.81
N ASN A 62 7.21 8.20 -22.72
CA ASN A 62 7.26 7.70 -24.08
C ASN A 62 7.80 6.25 -24.16
N LYS A 63 8.59 5.84 -23.16
CA LYS A 63 9.18 4.50 -23.03
C LYS A 63 9.06 4.05 -21.58
N LEU A 64 8.79 2.76 -21.37
CA LEU A 64 8.73 2.16 -20.04
C LEU A 64 10.04 2.38 -19.26
N GLN A 65 9.90 2.79 -18.00
CA GLN A 65 10.98 3.13 -17.07
C GLN A 65 11.00 2.12 -15.91
N ASN A 66 11.86 1.11 -15.98
CA ASN A 66 11.92 0.07 -14.93
C ASN A 66 12.57 0.55 -13.62
N ASN A 67 13.26 1.69 -13.65
CA ASN A 67 13.94 2.28 -12.50
C ASN A 67 13.70 3.78 -12.54
N ILE A 68 13.19 4.32 -11.44
CA ILE A 68 12.80 5.72 -11.33
C ILE A 68 13.29 6.24 -9.98
N VAL A 69 13.93 7.40 -10.00
CA VAL A 69 14.31 8.14 -8.80
C VAL A 69 13.69 9.53 -8.81
N PHE A 70 13.20 9.98 -7.67
CA PHE A 70 12.59 11.29 -7.52
C PHE A 70 13.50 12.22 -6.72
N PHE A 71 13.49 13.49 -7.11
CA PHE A 71 13.92 14.59 -6.27
C PHE A 71 12.85 15.67 -6.29
N HIS A 72 12.40 16.07 -5.11
CA HIS A 72 11.39 17.10 -4.93
C HIS A 72 11.70 17.90 -3.69
N LEU A 73 11.62 19.23 -3.81
CA LEU A 73 11.73 20.15 -2.69
C LEU A 73 10.31 20.54 -2.25
N ASN A 74 9.98 20.36 -0.97
CA ASN A 74 8.65 20.70 -0.45
C ASN A 74 8.21 22.12 -0.84
N GLY A 75 6.99 22.27 -1.35
CA GLY A 75 6.42 23.53 -1.82
C GLY A 75 6.91 23.98 -3.20
N SER A 76 7.87 23.29 -3.81
CA SER A 76 8.27 23.53 -5.20
C SER A 76 7.19 23.01 -6.15
N PRO A 77 6.84 23.74 -7.22
CA PRO A 77 5.93 23.21 -8.24
C PRO A 77 6.58 22.08 -9.07
N THR A 78 7.92 22.02 -9.08
CA THR A 78 8.69 21.12 -9.93
C THR A 78 9.08 19.84 -9.21
N LEU A 79 8.74 18.70 -9.82
CA LEU A 79 9.26 17.37 -9.52
C LEU A 79 10.35 17.01 -10.53
N TYR A 80 11.54 16.63 -10.07
CA TYR A 80 12.59 16.07 -10.91
C TYR A 80 12.56 14.54 -10.87
N VAL A 81 12.67 13.91 -12.04
CA VAL A 81 12.57 12.47 -12.20
C VAL A 81 13.73 11.96 -13.02
N GLY A 82 14.53 11.08 -12.44
CA GLY A 82 15.59 10.36 -13.14
C GLY A 82 15.07 9.02 -13.62
N GLY A 83 15.33 8.68 -14.87
CA GLY A 83 15.00 7.39 -15.45
C GLY A 83 16.14 6.84 -16.29
N THR A 84 15.80 6.01 -17.28
CA THR A 84 16.73 5.50 -18.27
C THR A 84 17.04 6.58 -19.29
N ASP A 85 18.33 6.91 -19.43
CA ASP A 85 18.90 7.83 -20.41
C ASP A 85 18.40 9.29 -20.30
N MET A 86 17.68 9.64 -19.24
CA MET A 86 17.10 10.97 -19.06
C MET A 86 16.93 11.39 -17.60
N VAL A 87 16.85 12.71 -17.41
CA VAL A 87 16.21 13.35 -16.26
C VAL A 87 15.15 14.28 -16.81
N CYS A 88 13.93 14.23 -16.28
CA CYS A 88 12.89 15.18 -16.61
C CYS A 88 12.47 16.03 -15.42
N SER A 89 11.92 17.20 -15.69
CA SER A 89 11.29 18.08 -14.72
C SER A 89 9.81 18.27 -15.10
N ILE A 90 8.95 18.15 -14.10
CA ILE A 90 7.50 18.11 -14.28
C ILE A 90 6.87 19.11 -13.32
N ASP A 91 6.07 20.02 -13.86
CA ASP A 91 5.16 20.88 -13.11
C ASP A 91 3.74 20.49 -13.52
N PHE A 92 3.04 19.80 -12.62
CA PHE A 92 1.69 19.28 -12.87
C PHE A 92 0.64 20.39 -12.95
N ASP A 93 0.82 21.49 -12.22
CA ASP A 93 -0.15 22.59 -12.17
C ASP A 93 -0.03 23.47 -13.44
N ALA A 94 1.19 23.74 -13.89
CA ALA A 94 1.45 24.47 -15.12
C ALA A 94 1.42 23.58 -16.38
N ASN A 95 1.26 22.27 -16.22
CA ASN A 95 1.40 21.27 -17.28
C ASN A 95 2.71 21.46 -18.10
N LYS A 96 3.81 21.78 -17.40
CA LYS A 96 5.13 21.96 -18.02
C LYS A 96 5.95 20.70 -17.86
N TYR A 97 6.62 20.33 -18.94
CA TYR A 97 7.50 19.18 -19.02
C TYR A 97 8.79 19.57 -19.73
N MET A 98 9.92 19.17 -19.17
CA MET A 98 11.20 19.27 -19.84
C MET A 98 12.01 18.02 -19.59
N GLU A 99 12.41 17.35 -20.67
CA GLU A 99 13.30 16.20 -20.66
C GLU A 99 14.73 16.64 -21.01
N ILE A 100 15.70 16.15 -20.24
CA ILE A 100 17.12 16.42 -20.43
C ILE A 100 17.80 15.07 -20.65
N PRO A 101 18.47 14.86 -21.81
CA PRO A 101 19.09 13.59 -22.12
C PRO A 101 20.36 13.37 -21.29
N PHE A 102 20.48 12.18 -20.71
CA PHE A 102 21.65 11.67 -20.00
C PHE A 102 22.10 10.36 -20.65
N LEU A 103 22.42 10.40 -21.94
CA LEU A 103 22.81 9.20 -22.69
C LEU A 103 24.17 8.64 -22.23
N ALA A 104 24.33 7.31 -22.29
CA ALA A 104 25.62 6.69 -22.00
C ALA A 104 26.72 7.15 -22.97
N GLU A 105 27.85 7.64 -22.43
CA GLU A 105 28.88 8.33 -23.23
C GLU A 105 29.73 7.39 -24.10
N ASN A 106 29.90 6.12 -23.72
CA ASN A 106 30.78 5.17 -24.43
C ASN A 106 30.13 3.79 -24.54
N LYS A 107 29.30 3.58 -25.57
CA LYS A 107 28.75 2.27 -25.95
C LYS A 107 29.81 1.42 -26.67
N SER A 108 30.93 1.10 -26.01
CA SER A 108 31.94 0.22 -26.61
C SER A 108 31.39 -1.21 -26.76
N LYS A 109 31.29 -1.69 -28.00
CA LYS A 109 30.75 -3.02 -28.38
C LYS A 109 31.35 -4.23 -27.64
N HIS A 110 32.51 -4.10 -27.00
CA HIS A 110 33.20 -5.23 -26.34
C HIS A 110 32.78 -5.46 -24.87
N SER A 111 32.24 -4.46 -24.17
CA SER A 111 31.81 -4.58 -22.76
C SER A 111 30.31 -4.81 -22.59
N CYS A 112 29.57 -4.67 -23.68
CA CYS A 112 28.13 -4.47 -23.70
C CYS A 112 27.54 -5.53 -24.65
N LYS A 113 27.52 -6.79 -24.20
CA LYS A 113 27.08 -7.93 -25.04
C LYS A 113 25.56 -8.06 -25.17
N GLU A 114 24.81 -7.40 -24.28
CA GLU A 114 23.34 -7.35 -24.28
C GLU A 114 22.88 -5.89 -24.37
N GLU A 115 22.03 -5.57 -25.35
CA GLU A 115 21.61 -4.19 -25.65
C GLU A 115 20.86 -3.49 -24.49
N SER A 116 20.15 -4.26 -23.66
CA SER A 116 19.37 -3.76 -22.52
C SER A 116 20.21 -3.20 -21.37
N HIS A 117 21.49 -3.57 -21.28
CA HIS A 117 22.37 -3.18 -20.17
C HIS A 117 23.36 -2.06 -20.53
N CYS A 118 23.18 -1.43 -21.69
CA CYS A 118 24.06 -0.37 -22.20
C CYS A 118 23.46 1.03 -22.11
N GLU A 119 22.36 1.15 -21.38
CA GLU A 119 21.69 2.41 -21.07
C GLU A 119 22.32 3.05 -19.84
N ASN A 120 22.11 4.35 -19.68
CA ASN A 120 22.45 5.07 -18.46
C ASN A 120 21.21 5.21 -17.59
N VAL A 121 21.08 4.36 -16.57
CA VAL A 121 19.98 4.47 -15.61
C VAL A 121 20.39 5.46 -14.52
N ILE A 122 19.64 6.54 -14.36
CA ILE A 122 19.83 7.51 -13.29
C ILE A 122 19.38 6.90 -11.96
N THR A 123 20.26 6.93 -10.97
CA THR A 123 20.05 6.28 -9.65
C THR A 123 20.21 7.25 -8.49
N VAL A 124 20.76 8.45 -8.74
CA VAL A 124 20.99 9.47 -7.72
C VAL A 124 20.57 10.82 -8.26
N LEU A 125 19.72 11.51 -7.48
CA LEU A 125 19.35 12.90 -7.66
C LEU A 125 19.39 13.58 -6.28
N HIS A 126 20.33 14.50 -6.09
CA HIS A 126 20.43 15.28 -4.86
C HIS A 126 20.65 16.75 -5.18
N GLU A 127 20.16 17.63 -4.31
CA GLU A 127 20.55 19.03 -4.36
C GLU A 127 22.01 19.20 -3.95
N TYR A 128 22.77 19.91 -4.78
CA TYR A 128 24.17 20.22 -4.56
C TYR A 128 24.43 21.67 -4.95
N GLN A 129 24.61 22.53 -3.93
CA GLN A 129 24.71 23.98 -4.12
C GLN A 129 23.48 24.49 -4.90
N ASP A 130 23.67 25.27 -5.96
CA ASP A 130 22.58 25.77 -6.82
C ASP A 130 22.21 24.81 -7.98
N SER A 131 22.68 23.56 -7.92
CA SER A 131 22.52 22.56 -8.98
C SER A 131 21.96 21.23 -8.43
N LEU A 132 21.58 20.33 -9.33
CA LEU A 132 21.28 18.93 -8.99
C LEU A 132 22.47 18.07 -9.34
N LEU A 133 22.99 17.33 -8.36
CA LEU A 133 23.91 16.24 -8.61
C LEU A 133 23.12 15.05 -9.15
N VAL A 134 23.45 14.63 -10.36
CA VAL A 134 22.85 13.52 -11.08
C VAL A 134 23.90 12.43 -11.23
N CYS A 135 23.64 11.21 -10.78
CA CYS A 135 24.52 10.07 -11.09
C CYS A 135 23.75 8.89 -11.67
N GLY A 136 24.39 8.14 -12.55
CA GLY A 136 23.79 6.99 -13.22
C GLY A 136 24.79 5.88 -13.53
N THR A 137 24.27 4.74 -14.01
CA THR A 137 25.05 3.52 -14.30
C THR A 137 25.99 3.69 -15.49
N ASN A 138 25.60 4.53 -16.45
CA ASN A 138 26.34 4.92 -17.64
C ASN A 138 27.01 3.72 -18.35
N ALA A 139 26.20 2.71 -18.70
CA ALA A 139 26.65 1.46 -19.34
C ALA A 139 27.78 0.75 -18.57
N PHE A 140 27.53 0.41 -17.30
CA PHE A 140 28.51 -0.18 -16.37
C PHE A 140 29.76 0.67 -16.10
N LYS A 141 29.66 1.99 -16.26
CA LYS A 141 30.74 2.93 -15.91
C LYS A 141 30.18 4.11 -15.13
N PRO A 142 29.80 3.89 -13.85
CA PRO A 142 29.09 4.86 -13.04
C PRO A 142 29.69 6.26 -13.10
N ARG A 143 28.86 7.27 -13.36
CA ARG A 143 29.29 8.65 -13.55
C ARG A 143 28.30 9.63 -12.93
N CYS A 144 28.80 10.81 -12.59
CA CYS A 144 28.03 11.92 -12.04
C CYS A 144 28.18 13.20 -12.87
N TRP A 145 27.15 14.04 -12.82
CA TRP A 145 27.02 15.31 -13.51
C TRP A 145 26.32 16.32 -12.60
N ASN A 146 26.56 17.61 -12.82
CA ASN A 146 25.82 18.71 -12.21
C ASN A 146 24.84 19.27 -13.26
N LEU A 147 23.55 19.27 -12.92
CA LEU A 147 22.47 19.86 -13.69
C LEU A 147 22.08 21.21 -13.09
N ASN A 148 22.30 22.30 -13.83
CA ASN A 148 21.80 23.61 -13.44
C ASN A 148 20.27 23.66 -13.65
N LYS A 149 19.53 23.92 -12.56
CA LYS A 149 18.06 23.93 -12.56
C LYS A 149 17.44 25.03 -13.43
N ASN A 150 18.13 26.16 -13.64
CA ASN A 150 17.61 27.33 -14.34
C ASN A 150 17.92 27.28 -15.85
N GLU A 151 19.13 26.86 -16.20
CA GLU A 151 19.62 26.84 -17.58
C GLU A 151 19.45 25.47 -18.26
N SER A 152 19.05 24.44 -17.51
CA SER A 152 19.02 23.04 -17.94
C SER A 152 20.36 22.56 -18.52
N LYS A 153 21.45 23.19 -18.06
CA LYS A 153 22.80 22.93 -18.52
C LYS A 153 23.43 21.81 -17.69
N VAL A 154 23.90 20.78 -18.39
CA VAL A 154 24.58 19.63 -17.78
C VAL A 154 26.09 19.82 -17.90
N THR A 155 26.80 19.62 -16.79
CA THR A 155 28.26 19.66 -16.73
C THR A 155 28.79 18.42 -16.01
N PRO A 156 29.97 17.88 -16.35
CA PRO A 156 30.56 16.78 -15.60
C PRO A 156 30.81 17.18 -14.13
N ALA A 157 30.45 16.30 -13.19
CA ALA A 157 30.78 16.51 -11.78
C ALA A 157 32.27 16.20 -11.54
N GLN A 158 32.85 16.81 -10.51
CA GLN A 158 34.25 16.56 -10.13
C GLN A 158 34.44 15.19 -9.45
N CYS A 159 33.38 14.62 -8.88
CA CYS A 159 33.43 13.33 -8.23
C CYS A 159 33.32 12.17 -9.24
N SER A 160 33.96 11.05 -8.92
CA SER A 160 33.72 9.78 -9.63
C SER A 160 32.34 9.25 -9.27
N GLY A 161 31.63 8.65 -10.24
CA GLY A 161 30.37 7.95 -9.94
C GLY A 161 30.57 6.60 -9.26
N ILE A 162 31.78 6.03 -9.29
CA ILE A 162 32.08 4.74 -8.63
C ILE A 162 31.93 4.90 -7.13
N GLY A 163 31.12 4.02 -6.52
CA GLY A 163 30.81 4.07 -5.10
C GLY A 163 29.71 5.07 -4.71
N ILE A 164 29.18 5.85 -5.67
CA ILE A 164 27.97 6.69 -5.51
C ILE A 164 26.78 6.04 -6.21
N SER A 165 26.97 5.65 -7.47
CA SER A 165 25.98 4.99 -8.32
C SER A 165 26.41 3.55 -8.60
N PRO A 166 25.48 2.59 -8.70
CA PRO A 166 25.80 1.20 -9.02
C PRO A 166 26.19 1.04 -10.49
N PHE A 167 26.81 -0.10 -10.82
CA PHE A 167 27.19 -0.44 -12.20
C PHE A 167 25.97 -0.90 -13.03
N CYS A 168 25.00 -1.54 -12.37
CA CYS A 168 23.72 -1.95 -12.96
C CYS A 168 22.58 -1.52 -12.04
N SER A 169 21.41 -1.20 -12.59
CA SER A 169 20.27 -0.69 -11.81
C SER A 169 19.65 -1.73 -10.87
N THR A 170 19.94 -3.02 -11.07
CA THR A 170 19.50 -4.10 -10.17
C THR A 170 20.37 -4.24 -8.92
N GLN A 171 21.54 -3.59 -8.89
CA GLN A 171 22.42 -3.62 -7.72
C GLN A 171 21.92 -2.62 -6.68
N ASN A 172 21.96 -3.02 -5.41
CA ASN A 172 21.60 -2.14 -4.31
C ASN A 172 22.57 -0.96 -4.20
N SER A 173 22.01 0.23 -4.04
CA SER A 173 22.76 1.44 -3.71
C SER A 173 21.97 2.33 -2.77
N LEU A 174 22.68 3.16 -2.02
CA LEU A 174 22.13 4.15 -1.12
C LEU A 174 23.01 5.40 -1.19
N SER A 175 22.39 6.58 -1.16
CA SER A 175 23.10 7.85 -1.04
C SER A 175 22.35 8.81 -0.12
N LEU A 176 23.10 9.64 0.59
CA LEU A 176 22.60 10.67 1.49
C LEU A 176 23.50 11.90 1.35
N PHE A 177 22.88 13.07 1.22
CA PHE A 177 23.58 14.34 1.17
C PHE A 177 23.41 15.09 2.49
N VAL A 178 24.52 15.53 3.09
CA VAL A 178 24.53 16.25 4.37
C VAL A 178 25.56 17.36 4.31
N GLU A 179 25.12 18.62 4.38
CA GLU A 179 25.99 19.80 4.49
C GLU A 179 27.18 19.78 3.50
N GLY A 180 26.92 19.60 2.20
CA GLY A 180 27.99 19.55 1.19
C GLY A 180 28.70 18.19 1.05
N ASN A 181 28.44 17.25 1.96
CA ASN A 181 29.08 15.94 1.97
C ASN A 181 28.18 14.85 1.40
N ILE A 182 28.74 14.01 0.53
CA ILE A 182 28.06 12.83 0.00
C ILE A 182 28.45 11.62 0.82
N TYR A 183 27.45 10.97 1.39
CA TYR A 183 27.54 9.65 1.98
C TYR A 183 26.89 8.66 1.04
N ALA A 184 27.55 7.55 0.73
CA ALA A 184 26.98 6.55 -0.15
C ALA A 184 27.45 5.14 0.17
N ALA A 185 26.58 4.18 -0.13
CA ALA A 185 26.90 2.78 -0.26
C ALA A 185 26.52 2.32 -1.66
N ALA A 186 27.52 2.16 -2.52
CA ALA A 186 27.35 1.52 -3.82
C ALA A 186 28.57 0.63 -4.11
N PRO A 187 28.42 -0.39 -4.98
CA PRO A 187 29.51 -1.30 -5.32
C PRO A 187 30.73 -0.56 -5.86
N LEU A 188 31.93 -1.04 -5.52
CA LEU A 188 33.18 -0.56 -6.15
C LEU A 188 33.53 -1.33 -7.42
N TYR A 189 32.96 -2.52 -7.57
CA TYR A 189 33.26 -3.44 -8.65
C TYR A 189 31.97 -3.90 -9.33
N TRP A 190 32.06 -4.21 -10.62
CA TRP A 190 30.91 -4.53 -11.45
C TRP A 190 30.16 -5.79 -11.00
N GLN A 191 30.81 -6.72 -10.29
CA GLN A 191 30.17 -7.93 -9.75
C GLN A 191 29.11 -7.62 -8.68
N GLY A 192 29.07 -6.39 -8.14
CA GLY A 192 28.13 -6.00 -7.08
C GLY A 192 28.65 -6.24 -5.67
N ASN A 193 29.83 -6.83 -5.52
CA ASN A 193 30.46 -7.07 -4.22
C ASN A 193 31.11 -5.79 -3.66
N SER A 194 31.40 -5.78 -2.36
CA SER A 194 32.00 -4.65 -1.64
C SER A 194 31.08 -3.42 -1.52
N LEU A 195 29.86 -3.65 -1.03
CA LEU A 195 28.88 -2.63 -0.73
C LEU A 195 29.18 -1.98 0.63
N GLN A 196 29.95 -0.89 0.61
CA GLN A 196 30.41 -0.23 1.83
C GLN A 196 29.89 1.21 1.91
N PHE A 197 29.53 1.64 3.12
CA PHE A 197 29.10 3.00 3.39
C PHE A 197 30.29 3.94 3.59
N ARG A 198 30.38 5.00 2.79
CA ARG A 198 31.56 5.87 2.69
C ARG A 198 31.15 7.33 2.70
N ARG A 199 32.02 8.20 3.21
CA ARG A 199 31.99 9.63 2.89
C ARG A 199 32.93 9.89 1.72
N ILE A 200 32.41 10.47 0.64
CA ILE A 200 33.11 10.55 -0.66
C ILE A 200 33.75 11.92 -0.93
N SER A 201 33.30 12.96 -0.22
CA SER A 201 33.85 14.32 -0.24
C SER A 201 35.28 14.38 0.36
N ASP A 202 35.88 15.58 0.42
CA ASP A 202 37.31 15.82 0.68
C ASP A 202 37.91 15.02 1.86
N ALA A 203 37.18 14.86 2.97
CA ALA A 203 37.57 14.02 4.09
C ALA A 203 37.06 12.58 3.94
N LYS A 204 37.63 11.83 2.99
CA LYS A 204 37.16 10.45 2.70
C LYS A 204 37.31 9.51 3.89
N VAL A 205 36.23 8.82 4.23
CA VAL A 205 36.22 7.79 5.27
C VAL A 205 35.47 6.56 4.77
N TRP A 206 36.07 5.40 4.98
CA TRP A 206 35.66 4.10 4.46
C TRP A 206 35.10 3.20 5.57
N MET A 207 34.20 2.30 5.22
CA MET A 207 33.75 1.24 6.12
C MET A 207 34.66 0.02 6.03
N TYR A 208 34.95 -0.59 7.18
CA TYR A 208 35.73 -1.82 7.22
C TYR A 208 34.88 -2.98 6.71
N GLU A 209 35.36 -3.67 5.66
CA GLU A 209 34.58 -4.67 4.90
C GLU A 209 34.00 -5.80 5.76
N LYS A 210 34.70 -6.19 6.82
CA LYS A 210 34.30 -7.33 7.67
C LYS A 210 33.14 -7.04 8.63
N TRP A 211 32.65 -5.80 8.71
CA TRP A 211 31.58 -5.46 9.64
C TRP A 211 30.20 -5.92 9.18
N LEU A 212 29.99 -6.07 7.88
CA LEU A 212 28.71 -6.45 7.28
C LEU A 212 28.85 -7.76 6.51
N ASP A 213 27.81 -8.58 6.53
CA ASP A 213 27.74 -9.85 5.78
C ASP A 213 26.59 -9.79 4.77
N GLU A 214 26.92 -9.66 3.48
CA GLU A 214 25.97 -9.54 2.36
C GLU A 214 24.85 -8.48 2.61
N PRO A 215 25.20 -7.21 2.90
CA PRO A 215 24.20 -6.22 3.28
C PRO A 215 23.32 -5.79 2.10
N THR A 216 22.06 -5.45 2.40
CA THR A 216 21.18 -4.67 1.53
C THR A 216 20.77 -3.41 2.26
N PHE A 217 21.29 -2.25 1.83
CA PHE A 217 20.95 -0.95 2.39
C PHE A 217 19.54 -0.53 1.97
N VAL A 218 18.78 -0.04 2.94
CA VAL A 218 17.39 0.42 2.74
C VAL A 218 17.33 1.94 2.75
N SER A 219 17.91 2.58 3.77
CA SER A 219 17.91 4.04 3.89
C SER A 219 19.02 4.53 4.83
N ALA A 220 19.32 5.81 4.77
CA ALA A 220 20.17 6.51 5.72
C ALA A 220 19.59 7.89 6.04
N THR A 221 19.85 8.37 7.25
CA THR A 221 19.40 9.70 7.69
C THR A 221 20.47 10.39 8.54
N TRP A 222 20.50 11.71 8.47
CA TRP A 222 21.27 12.55 9.38
C TRP A 222 20.36 13.05 10.49
N VAL A 223 20.74 12.76 11.74
CA VAL A 223 20.06 13.28 12.91
C VAL A 223 20.91 14.39 13.51
N SER A 224 20.49 15.64 13.25
CA SER A 224 21.15 16.84 13.75
C SER A 224 20.82 17.11 15.21
N ARG A 225 21.84 17.43 16.00
CA ARG A 225 21.76 17.84 17.41
C ARG A 225 22.15 19.31 17.50
N LYS A 226 21.16 20.21 17.38
CA LYS A 226 21.40 21.67 17.31
C LYS A 226 22.21 22.21 18.49
N GLN A 227 22.01 21.66 19.69
CA GLN A 227 22.71 22.06 20.90
C GLN A 227 24.08 21.37 21.06
N ASP A 228 24.38 20.35 20.26
CA ASP A 228 25.62 19.56 20.32
C ASP A 228 26.01 19.01 18.93
N PRO A 229 26.40 19.89 17.98
CA PRO A 229 26.63 19.48 16.59
C PRO A 229 27.81 18.52 16.39
N GLU A 230 28.73 18.45 17.36
CA GLU A 230 29.85 17.49 17.33
C GLU A 230 29.37 16.04 17.52
N ASN A 231 28.19 15.87 18.15
CA ASN A 231 27.53 14.57 18.31
C ASN A 231 26.47 14.30 17.23
N ASP A 232 26.47 15.06 16.14
CA ASP A 232 25.68 14.71 14.95
C ASP A 232 26.05 13.32 14.46
N LYS A 233 25.03 12.50 14.20
CA LYS A 233 25.20 11.13 13.74
C LYS A 233 24.47 10.90 12.44
N ILE A 234 25.01 9.98 11.67
CA ILE A 234 24.39 9.42 10.49
C ILE A 234 24.02 7.99 10.81
N TYR A 235 22.74 7.68 10.60
CA TYR A 235 22.21 6.35 10.82
C TYR A 235 21.98 5.65 9.49
N MET A 236 22.29 4.36 9.45
CA MET A 236 22.15 3.51 8.28
C MET A 236 21.25 2.34 8.63
N PHE A 237 20.27 2.06 7.79
CA PHE A 237 19.32 0.97 7.98
C PHE A 237 19.47 -0.02 6.85
N PHE A 238 19.63 -1.29 7.20
CA PHE A 238 19.94 -2.32 6.22
C PHE A 238 19.51 -3.69 6.72
N ARG A 239 19.46 -4.64 5.79
CA ARG A 239 19.36 -6.08 6.09
C ARG A 239 20.73 -6.71 5.89
N GLU A 240 21.06 -7.72 6.68
CA GLU A 240 22.24 -8.54 6.47
C GLU A 240 21.92 -10.00 6.76
N LYS A 241 22.82 -10.89 6.37
CA LYS A 241 22.65 -12.33 6.58
C LYS A 241 22.55 -12.63 8.08
N ASN A 242 21.56 -13.44 8.45
CA ASN A 242 21.37 -13.81 9.86
C ASN A 242 22.55 -14.69 10.33
N PRO A 243 23.21 -14.34 11.45
CA PRO A 243 24.23 -15.21 12.05
C PRO A 243 23.65 -16.53 12.57
N ASP A 244 22.36 -16.56 12.95
CA ASP A 244 21.67 -17.79 13.31
C ASP A 244 21.41 -18.62 12.04
N ARG A 245 21.89 -19.88 12.06
CA ARG A 245 21.79 -20.84 10.96
C ARG A 245 20.77 -21.96 11.25
N SER A 246 19.99 -21.84 12.32
CA SER A 246 18.91 -22.77 12.61
C SER A 246 17.90 -22.80 11.47
N ALA A 247 17.26 -23.95 11.25
CA ALA A 247 16.34 -24.14 10.12
C ALA A 247 15.10 -23.24 10.19
N ASP A 248 14.71 -22.83 11.41
CA ASP A 248 13.53 -22.00 11.66
C ASP A 248 13.85 -20.49 11.67
N ALA A 249 15.14 -20.12 11.63
CA ALA A 249 15.54 -18.71 11.62
C ALA A 249 15.33 -18.09 10.23
N ASP A 250 14.82 -16.85 10.20
CA ASP A 250 14.79 -16.09 8.95
C ASP A 250 16.23 -15.90 8.45
N PRO A 251 16.52 -16.16 7.15
CA PRO A 251 17.86 -16.00 6.60
C PRO A 251 18.41 -14.57 6.68
N TRP A 252 17.54 -13.58 6.87
CA TRP A 252 17.89 -12.17 6.93
C TRP A 252 17.50 -11.56 8.27
N ILE A 253 18.29 -10.59 8.73
CA ILE A 253 18.00 -9.79 9.92
C ILE A 253 18.13 -8.31 9.60
N SER A 254 17.29 -7.49 10.24
CA SER A 254 17.32 -6.03 10.09
C SER A 254 18.23 -5.38 11.11
N ARG A 255 18.98 -4.37 10.66
CA ARG A 255 19.98 -3.65 11.44
C ARG A 255 19.80 -2.16 11.30
N ILE A 256 20.18 -1.47 12.36
CA ILE A 256 20.50 -0.05 12.36
C ILE A 256 21.98 0.09 12.73
N ALA A 257 22.71 0.96 12.05
CA ALA A 257 24.06 1.35 12.40
C ALA A 257 24.18 2.87 12.55
N GLN A 258 25.19 3.31 13.28
CA GLN A 258 25.54 4.73 13.43
C GLN A 258 27.00 4.98 13.02
N VAL A 259 27.27 6.19 12.55
CA VAL A 259 28.60 6.80 12.49
C VAL A 259 28.50 8.27 12.90
N CYS A 260 29.55 8.82 13.48
CA CYS A 260 29.63 10.25 13.80
C CYS A 260 29.91 11.06 12.53
N LYS A 261 29.15 12.14 12.31
CA LYS A 261 29.35 13.05 11.16
C LYS A 261 30.78 13.59 11.10
N VAL A 262 31.36 13.88 12.28
CA VAL A 262 32.69 14.50 12.43
C VAL A 262 33.86 13.52 12.36
N ASP A 263 33.61 12.22 12.23
CA ASP A 263 34.67 11.19 12.20
C ASP A 263 35.60 11.39 11.00
N LYS A 264 36.91 11.38 11.26
CA LYS A 264 38.02 11.61 10.31
C LYS A 264 38.81 10.32 10.03
N GLY A 265 38.36 9.20 10.59
CA GLY A 265 39.08 7.94 10.66
C GLY A 265 40.12 7.90 11.78
N GLY A 266 40.84 6.78 11.88
CA GLY A 266 41.82 6.51 12.92
C GLY A 266 43.23 7.02 12.61
N PRO A 267 44.17 6.83 13.56
CA PRO A 267 45.58 7.17 13.38
C PRO A 267 46.20 6.39 12.20
N ARG A 268 47.32 6.88 11.66
CA ARG A 268 47.98 6.25 10.49
C ARG A 268 48.25 4.75 10.66
N ARG A 269 48.52 4.30 11.87
CA ARG A 269 48.83 2.90 12.19
C ARG A 269 47.61 1.98 12.28
N LEU A 270 46.41 2.54 12.49
CA LEU A 270 45.18 1.78 12.69
C LEU A 270 43.99 2.58 12.16
N PHE A 271 43.29 2.02 11.17
CA PHE A 271 42.07 2.61 10.61
C PHE A 271 42.24 4.00 9.99
N GLN A 272 43.40 4.28 9.38
CA GLN A 272 43.56 5.49 8.57
C GLN A 272 42.44 5.60 7.54
N ASN A 273 41.71 6.72 7.54
CA ASN A 273 40.53 6.96 6.69
C ASN A 273 39.46 5.86 6.80
N THR A 274 39.36 5.12 7.90
CA THR A 274 38.30 4.12 8.13
C THR A 274 37.47 4.55 9.32
N TRP A 275 36.13 4.40 9.27
CA TRP A 275 35.25 4.81 10.38
C TRP A 275 35.78 4.29 11.71
N THR A 276 35.77 5.14 12.73
CA THR A 276 36.13 4.78 14.11
C THR A 276 34.93 4.79 15.03
N SER A 277 33.78 5.26 14.53
CA SER A 277 32.52 5.41 15.26
C SER A 277 31.41 4.45 14.82
N PHE A 278 31.73 3.51 13.90
CA PHE A 278 30.76 2.55 13.39
C PHE A 278 30.30 1.57 14.47
N LEU A 279 29.00 1.55 14.76
CA LEU A 279 28.36 0.53 15.60
C LEU A 279 27.05 0.10 14.94
N LYS A 280 26.62 -1.14 15.17
CA LYS A 280 25.34 -1.67 14.68
C LYS A 280 24.55 -2.38 15.78
N ALA A 281 23.23 -2.36 15.70
CA ALA A 281 22.33 -3.08 16.59
C ALA A 281 21.25 -3.81 15.79
N ARG A 282 20.67 -4.88 16.35
CA ARG A 282 19.47 -5.52 15.78
C ARG A 282 18.29 -4.56 15.89
N LEU A 283 17.59 -4.34 14.79
CA LEU A 283 16.33 -3.60 14.75
C LEU A 283 15.17 -4.60 14.72
N VAL A 284 14.33 -4.59 15.75
CA VAL A 284 13.28 -5.61 15.96
C VAL A 284 11.91 -5.06 15.65
N CYS A 285 11.17 -5.75 14.79
CA CYS A 285 9.74 -5.51 14.58
C CYS A 285 8.98 -6.83 14.74
N GLY A 286 7.90 -6.84 15.53
CA GLY A 286 7.19 -8.08 15.82
C GLY A 286 6.09 -7.94 16.85
N LEU A 287 5.56 -9.08 17.26
CA LEU A 287 4.62 -9.27 18.36
C LEU A 287 5.33 -10.16 19.39
N PRO A 288 6.11 -9.59 20.34
CA PRO A 288 6.94 -10.37 21.26
C PRO A 288 6.15 -11.43 22.05
N LYS A 289 4.91 -11.11 22.45
CA LYS A 289 4.01 -12.03 23.16
C LYS A 289 3.66 -13.29 22.36
N GLU A 290 3.69 -13.20 21.03
CA GLU A 290 3.39 -14.29 20.11
C GLU A 290 4.66 -14.91 19.51
N SER A 291 5.84 -14.38 19.85
CA SER A 291 7.12 -14.76 19.26
C SER A 291 7.15 -14.65 17.73
N LEU A 292 6.37 -13.72 17.17
CA LEU A 292 6.31 -13.44 15.73
C LEU A 292 7.17 -12.22 15.41
N TYR A 293 8.10 -12.35 14.46
CA TYR A 293 9.03 -11.29 14.08
C TYR A 293 9.07 -11.09 12.56
N PHE A 294 9.06 -9.82 12.16
CA PHE A 294 9.21 -9.37 10.77
C PHE A 294 10.66 -8.94 10.57
N ASN A 295 11.51 -9.88 10.15
CA ASN A 295 12.96 -9.68 10.17
C ASN A 295 13.50 -8.88 8.97
N ARG A 296 12.68 -8.57 7.96
CA ARG A 296 13.12 -8.00 6.69
C ARG A 296 12.59 -6.58 6.48
N LEU A 297 13.32 -5.58 6.95
CA LEU A 297 13.04 -4.16 6.70
C LEU A 297 12.96 -3.89 5.19
N GLN A 298 11.86 -3.36 4.67
CA GLN A 298 11.63 -3.08 3.25
C GLN A 298 11.86 -1.61 2.91
N ASP A 299 11.32 -0.71 3.73
CA ASP A 299 11.39 0.73 3.55
C ASP A 299 11.28 1.43 4.92
N LEU A 300 11.62 2.71 4.97
CA LEU A 300 11.43 3.51 6.18
C LEU A 300 11.26 5.00 5.90
N PHE A 301 10.57 5.67 6.83
CA PHE A 301 10.44 7.11 6.86
C PHE A 301 10.95 7.67 8.19
N VAL A 302 11.72 8.76 8.14
CA VAL A 302 12.24 9.42 9.34
C VAL A 302 11.54 10.77 9.50
N GLN A 303 10.74 10.86 10.55
CA GLN A 303 10.03 12.06 10.93
C GLN A 303 10.88 12.87 11.90
N HIS A 304 11.64 13.82 11.37
CA HIS A 304 12.46 14.73 12.15
C HIS A 304 11.61 15.64 13.05
N SER A 305 12.09 15.85 14.27
CA SER A 305 11.53 16.83 15.22
C SER A 305 12.56 17.92 15.53
N GLN A 306 12.11 19.01 16.18
CA GLN A 306 13.00 20.07 16.64
C GLN A 306 13.98 19.57 17.71
N ASP A 307 13.46 18.78 18.66
CA ASP A 307 14.28 17.94 19.51
C ASP A 307 14.55 16.63 18.79
N TRP A 308 15.83 16.29 18.62
CA TRP A 308 16.22 15.07 17.96
C TRP A 308 15.74 13.82 18.71
N ARG A 309 15.55 13.91 20.03
CA ARG A 309 15.03 12.82 20.87
C ARG A 309 13.61 12.42 20.49
N ASP A 310 12.81 13.37 20.03
CA ASP A 310 11.44 13.14 19.56
C ASP A 310 11.36 12.71 18.09
N THR A 311 12.50 12.60 17.40
CA THR A 311 12.53 12.10 16.02
C THR A 311 12.09 10.64 16.01
N ARG A 312 11.13 10.34 15.13
CA ARG A 312 10.55 9.00 15.00
C ARG A 312 10.99 8.33 13.71
N VAL A 313 11.28 7.04 13.78
CA VAL A 313 11.60 6.20 12.63
C VAL A 313 10.44 5.22 12.43
N TYR A 314 9.79 5.28 11.27
CA TYR A 314 8.74 4.36 10.87
C TYR A 314 9.37 3.32 9.95
N GLY A 315 9.55 2.10 10.45
CA GLY A 315 10.10 1.00 9.65
C GLY A 315 9.00 0.09 9.15
N LEU A 316 9.00 -0.18 7.85
CA LEU A 316 8.15 -1.17 7.21
C LEU A 316 8.93 -2.48 7.06
N PHE A 317 8.40 -3.58 7.57
CA PHE A 317 9.07 -4.88 7.57
C PHE A 317 8.19 -5.93 6.91
N SER A 318 8.82 -6.93 6.31
CA SER A 318 8.17 -8.16 5.86
C SER A 318 8.70 -9.37 6.61
N SER A 319 7.93 -10.45 6.52
CA SER A 319 8.22 -11.77 7.07
C SER A 319 8.48 -12.76 5.93
N SER A 320 8.89 -13.99 6.29
CA SER A 320 9.03 -15.08 5.32
C SER A 320 7.70 -15.66 4.81
N TRP A 321 6.57 -15.29 5.41
CA TRP A 321 5.24 -15.81 5.09
C TRP A 321 4.33 -14.77 4.41
N ASN A 322 4.92 -13.79 3.71
CA ASN A 322 4.20 -12.76 2.95
C ASN A 322 3.22 -11.93 3.80
N SER A 323 3.62 -11.58 5.01
CA SER A 323 2.94 -10.57 5.82
C SER A 323 3.88 -9.42 6.12
N THR A 324 3.33 -8.23 6.29
CA THR A 324 4.07 -7.02 6.60
C THR A 324 3.66 -6.41 7.93
N ALA A 325 4.55 -5.61 8.49
CA ALA A 325 4.31 -4.88 9.70
C ALA A 325 4.99 -3.51 9.69
N VAL A 326 4.38 -2.54 10.36
CA VAL A 326 4.97 -1.23 10.62
C VAL A 326 5.33 -1.15 12.09
N CYS A 327 6.57 -0.72 12.37
CA CYS A 327 7.07 -0.47 13.71
C CYS A 327 7.61 0.95 13.82
N ILE A 328 7.38 1.60 14.97
CA ILE A 328 7.79 2.97 15.23
C ILE A 328 8.85 2.98 16.32
N TYR A 329 9.99 3.63 16.07
CA TYR A 329 11.10 3.75 17.00
C TYR A 329 11.36 5.21 17.33
N SER A 330 11.84 5.49 18.55
CA SER A 330 12.39 6.80 18.91
C SER A 330 13.90 6.84 18.69
N MET A 331 14.40 7.97 18.19
CA MET A 331 15.83 8.21 18.13
C MET A 331 16.49 8.30 19.51
N ASP A 332 15.75 8.68 20.56
CA ASP A 332 16.24 8.64 21.94
C ASP A 332 16.56 7.22 22.40
N ASP A 333 15.64 6.28 22.16
CA ASP A 333 15.82 4.86 22.50
C ASP A 333 16.95 4.22 21.70
N ILE A 334 17.03 4.55 20.41
CA ILE A 334 18.12 4.11 19.52
C ILE A 334 19.47 4.58 20.06
N ASP A 335 19.59 5.88 20.38
CA ASP A 335 20.84 6.45 20.87
C ASP A 335 21.24 5.85 22.21
N ARG A 336 20.27 5.63 23.11
CA ARG A 336 20.49 4.99 24.42
C ARG A 336 21.07 3.58 24.27
N VAL A 337 20.59 2.79 23.30
CA VAL A 337 21.19 1.46 23.01
C VAL A 337 22.66 1.60 22.63
N PHE A 338 23.03 2.52 21.75
CA PHE A 338 24.44 2.70 21.37
C PHE A 338 25.31 3.25 22.51
N GLN A 339 24.76 4.13 23.34
CA GLN A 339 25.49 4.74 24.45
C GLN A 339 25.66 3.81 25.66
N GLU A 340 24.69 2.95 25.96
CA GLU A 340 24.65 2.22 27.23
C GLU A 340 24.80 0.71 27.09
N SER A 341 24.49 0.10 25.94
CA SER A 341 24.56 -1.36 25.77
C SER A 341 26.00 -1.87 25.82
N ASP A 342 26.21 -3.09 26.30
CA ASP A 342 27.47 -3.80 26.08
C ASP A 342 27.66 -4.15 24.60
N PHE A 343 28.89 -4.49 24.22
CA PHE A 343 29.23 -4.96 22.89
C PHE A 343 29.15 -6.49 22.84
N LYS A 344 28.49 -7.02 21.82
CA LYS A 344 28.20 -8.44 21.71
C LYS A 344 29.48 -9.27 21.67
N GLY A 345 29.62 -10.17 22.63
CA GLY A 345 30.80 -11.05 22.78
C GLY A 345 32.05 -10.39 23.38
N PHE A 346 31.99 -9.12 23.78
CA PHE A 346 33.10 -8.43 24.45
C PHE A 346 32.99 -8.59 25.98
N SER A 347 34.01 -9.16 26.60
CA SER A 347 34.07 -9.40 28.06
C SER A 347 35.11 -8.55 28.80
N GLY A 348 35.83 -7.68 28.09
CA GLY A 348 36.83 -6.79 28.67
C GLY A 348 36.22 -5.54 29.30
N ASN A 349 37.06 -4.74 29.96
CA ASN A 349 36.65 -3.40 30.40
C ASN A 349 36.47 -2.49 29.18
N VAL A 350 35.34 -1.77 29.12
CA VAL A 350 35.08 -0.82 28.04
C VAL A 350 36.10 0.33 28.13
N PRO A 351 36.90 0.57 27.07
CA PRO A 351 37.94 1.60 27.09
C PRO A 351 37.35 3.01 27.09
N HIS A 352 38.17 4.00 27.48
CA HIS A 352 37.81 5.41 27.49
C HIS A 352 38.65 6.19 26.46
N PRO A 353 38.06 7.02 25.58
CA PRO A 353 36.61 7.22 25.42
C PRO A 353 35.91 5.94 24.92
N ARG A 354 34.61 5.84 25.22
CA ARG A 354 33.79 4.68 24.87
C ARG A 354 33.79 4.49 23.33
N PRO A 355 33.97 3.24 22.84
CA PRO A 355 33.86 2.94 21.41
C PRO A 355 32.54 3.46 20.82
N GLY A 356 32.60 4.17 19.69
CA GLY A 356 31.44 4.78 19.04
C GLY A 356 31.07 6.20 19.48
N THR A 357 31.72 6.74 20.51
CA THR A 357 31.53 8.15 20.94
C THR A 357 32.13 9.11 19.92
N CYS A 358 31.42 10.21 19.64
CA CYS A 358 31.92 11.26 18.75
C CYS A 358 32.99 12.07 19.47
N VAL A 359 34.09 12.36 18.78
CA VAL A 359 35.20 13.16 19.30
C VAL A 359 35.63 14.20 18.25
N PRO A 360 36.17 15.36 18.66
CA PRO A 360 36.58 16.41 17.71
C PRO A 360 37.63 15.96 16.68
N ASP A 361 38.51 15.04 17.07
CA ASP A 361 39.48 14.42 16.18
C ASP A 361 39.64 12.92 16.47
N SER A 362 38.99 12.09 15.67
CA SER A 362 39.06 10.62 15.80
C SER A 362 40.45 10.04 15.57
N ARG A 363 41.38 10.80 14.98
CA ARG A 363 42.76 10.34 14.72
C ARG A 363 43.60 10.26 15.99
N SER A 364 43.16 10.88 17.08
CA SER A 364 43.81 10.83 18.39
C SER A 364 43.25 9.74 19.30
N LEU A 365 42.23 8.98 18.85
CA LEU A 365 41.64 7.90 19.64
C LEU A 365 42.67 6.83 20.00
N PRO A 366 42.65 6.30 21.24
CA PRO A 366 43.46 5.16 21.61
C PRO A 366 43.12 3.92 20.78
N ASP A 367 44.13 3.11 20.44
CA ASP A 367 43.91 1.89 19.65
C ASP A 367 43.08 0.86 20.38
N GLU A 368 43.03 0.88 21.70
CA GLU A 368 42.13 0.04 22.50
C GLU A 368 40.67 0.34 22.13
N THR A 369 40.28 1.62 22.11
CA THR A 369 38.93 2.06 21.69
C THR A 369 38.64 1.64 20.25
N ILE A 370 39.56 1.88 19.32
CA ILE A 370 39.37 1.54 17.90
C ILE A 370 39.33 0.01 17.70
N ASN A 371 40.10 -0.76 18.47
CA ASN A 371 40.10 -2.22 18.36
C ASN A 371 38.76 -2.83 18.79
N VAL A 372 38.07 -2.26 19.78
CA VAL A 372 36.71 -2.70 20.12
C VAL A 372 35.78 -2.44 18.95
N VAL A 373 35.77 -1.24 18.35
CA VAL A 373 34.98 -0.96 17.13
C VAL A 373 35.30 -1.91 15.98
N ARG A 374 36.59 -2.22 15.78
CA ARG A 374 37.05 -3.14 14.74
C ARG A 374 36.52 -4.56 14.92
N THR A 375 36.45 -5.04 16.16
CA THR A 375 36.24 -6.48 16.47
C THR A 375 34.86 -6.80 17.03
N HIS A 376 34.21 -5.86 17.70
CA HIS A 376 32.91 -6.00 18.35
C HIS A 376 31.98 -4.81 18.00
N PRO A 377 31.65 -4.59 16.71
CA PRO A 377 30.81 -3.47 16.29
C PRO A 377 29.31 -3.66 16.64
N GLU A 378 28.87 -4.87 16.98
CA GLU A 378 27.46 -5.17 17.27
C GLU A 378 27.13 -4.94 18.74
N MET A 379 26.03 -4.24 19.03
CA MET A 379 25.50 -4.06 20.38
C MET A 379 24.81 -5.33 20.87
N GLU A 380 24.94 -5.63 22.16
CA GLU A 380 24.27 -6.76 22.82
C GLU A 380 22.75 -6.56 22.91
N LYS A 381 22.31 -5.38 23.35
CA LYS A 381 20.88 -5.02 23.40
C LYS A 381 20.35 -4.72 22.00
N TRP A 382 19.10 -5.09 21.78
CA TRP A 382 18.37 -4.80 20.54
C TRP A 382 17.59 -3.50 20.65
N VAL A 383 17.24 -2.93 19.49
CA VAL A 383 16.36 -1.77 19.39
C VAL A 383 14.93 -2.26 19.19
N TYR A 384 14.05 -1.92 20.14
CA TYR A 384 12.63 -2.26 20.15
C TYR A 384 11.74 -1.05 19.81
N PRO A 385 10.52 -1.25 19.30
CA PRO A 385 9.60 -0.17 18.99
C PRO A 385 8.92 0.40 20.25
N LEU A 386 8.39 1.62 20.14
CA LEU A 386 7.83 2.38 21.27
C LEU A 386 6.60 1.73 21.95
N HIS A 387 5.75 1.05 21.17
CA HIS A 387 4.41 0.64 21.62
C HIS A 387 4.42 -0.72 22.33
N ASN A 388 4.86 -0.77 23.60
CA ASN A 388 5.05 -2.02 24.35
C ASN A 388 5.87 -3.06 23.56
N GLU A 389 6.87 -2.58 22.82
CA GLU A 389 7.74 -3.41 21.98
C GLU A 389 7.02 -4.15 20.83
N ALA A 390 5.79 -3.75 20.47
CA ALA A 390 5.01 -4.35 19.40
C ALA A 390 4.91 -3.48 18.14
N ALA A 391 4.63 -4.13 17.01
CA ALA A 391 4.24 -3.46 15.77
C ALA A 391 2.94 -2.68 15.93
N ILE A 392 2.85 -1.50 15.30
CA ILE A 392 1.62 -0.69 15.30
C ILE A 392 0.59 -1.22 14.30
N LEU A 393 1.04 -1.74 13.16
CA LEU A 393 0.20 -2.31 12.12
C LEU A 393 0.79 -3.65 11.69
N THR A 394 -0.06 -4.67 11.57
CA THR A 394 0.27 -5.97 10.96
C THR A 394 -0.76 -6.27 9.89
N SER A 395 -0.31 -6.70 8.71
CA SER A 395 -1.16 -6.91 7.55
C SER A 395 -0.74 -8.17 6.79
N ASP A 396 -1.73 -8.86 6.23
CA ASP A 396 -1.56 -9.94 5.26
C ASP A 396 -1.25 -9.41 3.84
N ARG A 397 -1.32 -8.09 3.64
CA ARG A 397 -0.90 -7.42 2.42
C ARG A 397 0.60 -7.17 2.41
N ASN A 398 1.18 -7.21 1.22
CA ASN A 398 2.57 -6.84 1.00
C ASN A 398 2.68 -5.33 0.73
N TYR A 399 3.03 -4.55 1.76
CA TYR A 399 3.44 -3.16 1.56
C TYR A 399 4.91 -3.07 1.11
N THR A 400 5.19 -2.09 0.25
CA THR A 400 6.51 -1.87 -0.37
C THR A 400 7.13 -0.52 -0.07
N LYS A 401 6.31 0.51 0.22
CA LYS A 401 6.77 1.87 0.54
C LYS A 401 6.00 2.47 1.71
N ILE A 402 6.65 3.35 2.47
CA ILE A 402 6.04 4.12 3.57
C ILE A 402 6.49 5.57 3.54
N LEU A 403 5.53 6.49 3.65
CA LEU A 403 5.76 7.90 3.96
C LEU A 403 4.87 8.30 5.14
N VAL A 404 5.21 9.38 5.84
CA VAL A 404 4.38 9.89 6.95
C VAL A 404 4.24 11.39 6.85
N ASP A 405 3.01 11.88 6.95
CA ASP A 405 2.72 13.31 7.03
C ASP A 405 2.34 13.74 8.45
N GLN A 406 2.60 15.01 8.77
CA GLN A 406 2.03 15.69 9.94
C GLN A 406 0.95 16.66 9.49
N VAL A 407 -0.25 16.49 10.04
CA VAL A 407 -1.45 17.21 9.62
C VAL A 407 -2.05 17.90 10.83
N LYS A 408 -2.27 19.20 10.72
CA LYS A 408 -3.00 19.94 11.75
C LYS A 408 -4.49 19.83 11.46
N GLY A 409 -5.24 19.26 12.40
CA GLY A 409 -6.71 19.23 12.36
C GLY A 409 -7.33 20.60 12.59
N ALA A 410 -8.65 20.68 12.48
CA ALA A 410 -9.44 21.90 12.62
C ALA A 410 -9.27 22.58 14.00
N HIS A 411 -9.04 21.78 15.05
CA HIS A 411 -8.85 22.26 16.43
C HIS A 411 -7.37 22.51 16.79
N GLY A 412 -6.46 22.45 15.81
CA GLY A 412 -5.02 22.69 16.00
C GLY A 412 -4.21 21.49 16.48
N ASN A 413 -4.85 20.37 16.86
CA ASN A 413 -4.19 19.10 17.15
C ASN A 413 -3.40 18.61 15.93
N THR A 414 -2.22 18.05 16.16
CA THR A 414 -1.38 17.50 15.08
C THR A 414 -1.52 15.99 15.07
N HIS A 415 -2.05 15.46 13.98
CA HIS A 415 -2.19 14.03 13.71
C HIS A 415 -1.12 13.58 12.73
N LYS A 416 -0.84 12.28 12.72
CA LYS A 416 0.10 11.69 11.77
C LYS A 416 -0.61 10.70 10.88
N VAL A 417 -0.31 10.79 9.59
CA VAL A 417 -0.91 9.92 8.59
C VAL A 417 0.20 9.21 7.85
N MET A 418 0.24 7.88 8.00
CA MET A 418 1.09 7.00 7.21
C MET A 418 0.44 6.80 5.83
N VAL A 419 1.24 6.91 4.78
CA VAL A 419 0.87 6.62 3.41
C VAL A 419 1.66 5.39 2.98
N LEU A 420 0.96 4.25 2.85
CA LEU A 420 1.56 2.95 2.55
C LEU A 420 1.24 2.55 1.11
N ALA A 421 2.24 2.09 0.37
CA ALA A 421 2.04 1.52 -0.97
C ALA A 421 1.99 0.00 -0.88
N THR A 422 1.01 -0.64 -1.54
CA THR A 422 0.96 -2.10 -1.70
C THR A 422 1.77 -2.55 -2.92
N GLU A 423 2.13 -3.83 -2.95
CA GLU A 423 2.76 -4.48 -4.10
C GLU A 423 1.87 -4.42 -5.36
N ASP A 424 0.54 -4.43 -5.18
CA ASP A 424 -0.46 -4.30 -6.24
C ASP A 424 -0.58 -2.87 -6.81
N GLY A 425 0.08 -1.89 -6.20
CA GLY A 425 0.08 -0.50 -6.67
C GLY A 425 -0.95 0.42 -6.04
N TRP A 426 -1.55 0.00 -4.93
CA TRP A 426 -2.61 0.73 -4.25
C TRP A 426 -2.03 1.53 -3.09
N ILE A 427 -2.69 2.63 -2.73
CA ILE A 427 -2.23 3.51 -1.66
C ILE A 427 -3.19 3.41 -0.47
N HIS A 428 -2.66 3.12 0.73
CA HIS A 428 -3.41 3.17 1.98
C HIS A 428 -3.08 4.43 2.74
N LYS A 429 -4.11 5.16 3.15
CA LYS A 429 -4.01 6.30 4.06
C LYS A 429 -4.36 5.83 5.47
N VAL A 430 -3.40 5.83 6.38
CA VAL A 430 -3.54 5.24 7.73
C VAL A 430 -3.27 6.30 8.79
N LEU A 431 -4.26 6.60 9.60
CA LEU A 431 -4.14 7.47 10.77
C LEU A 431 -3.46 6.70 11.91
N GLU A 432 -2.45 7.30 12.52
CA GLU A 432 -1.89 6.89 13.81
C GLU A 432 -2.60 7.67 14.92
N GLU A 433 -3.47 7.02 15.69
CA GLU A 433 -4.21 7.64 16.81
C GLU A 433 -4.14 6.73 18.04
N ASP A 434 -3.71 7.26 19.19
CA ASP A 434 -3.58 6.49 20.45
C ASP A 434 -2.87 5.13 20.32
N ASN A 435 -1.79 5.09 19.54
CA ASN A 435 -1.02 3.88 19.22
C ASN A 435 -1.84 2.78 18.52
N ARG A 436 -2.94 3.15 17.85
CA ARG A 436 -3.77 2.27 17.03
C ARG A 436 -3.79 2.78 15.60
N PRO A 437 -3.64 1.88 14.60
CA PRO A 437 -3.83 2.26 13.22
C PRO A 437 -5.31 2.37 12.91
N PHE A 438 -5.68 3.34 12.07
CA PHE A 438 -6.99 3.41 11.45
C PHE A 438 -6.82 3.66 9.96
N ILE A 439 -7.14 2.66 9.14
CA ILE A 439 -7.01 2.77 7.68
C ILE A 439 -8.20 3.57 7.14
N ILE A 440 -7.98 4.86 6.90
CA ILE A 440 -8.98 5.81 6.40
C ILE A 440 -9.49 5.37 5.03
N SER A 441 -8.57 5.08 4.10
CA SER A 441 -8.92 4.72 2.74
C SER A 441 -7.84 3.92 2.02
N GLU A 442 -8.29 3.14 1.04
CA GLU A 442 -7.49 2.49 0.01
C GLU A 442 -7.79 3.16 -1.33
N ILE A 443 -6.78 3.67 -2.00
CA ILE A 443 -6.90 4.44 -3.24
C ILE A 443 -6.31 3.61 -4.37
N HIS A 444 -7.16 3.27 -5.35
CA HIS A 444 -6.78 2.58 -6.57
C HIS A 444 -6.44 3.61 -7.63
N LEU A 445 -5.15 3.77 -7.93
CA LEU A 445 -4.69 4.69 -8.97
C LEU A 445 -4.90 4.14 -10.39
N PHE A 446 -5.19 2.84 -10.52
CA PHE A 446 -5.50 2.14 -11.75
C PHE A 446 -6.52 1.03 -11.52
N ASN A 447 -7.24 0.64 -12.57
CA ASN A 447 -8.14 -0.52 -12.56
C ASN A 447 -7.38 -1.87 -12.70
N HIS A 448 -6.05 -1.83 -12.79
CA HIS A 448 -5.18 -2.99 -12.89
C HIS A 448 -4.01 -2.85 -11.92
N THR A 449 -3.35 -3.97 -11.61
CA THR A 449 -2.20 -3.99 -10.72
C THR A 449 -0.97 -3.38 -11.41
N ALA A 450 -0.31 -2.42 -10.77
CA ALA A 450 0.89 -1.78 -11.29
C ALA A 450 1.89 -1.53 -10.17
N HIS A 451 3.10 -2.05 -10.26
CA HIS A 451 4.09 -1.95 -9.20
C HIS A 451 4.58 -0.49 -9.03
N ILE A 452 4.58 0.02 -7.79
CA ILE A 452 5.10 1.34 -7.44
C ILE A 452 6.62 1.26 -7.28
N HIS A 453 7.37 1.94 -8.15
CA HIS A 453 8.84 1.97 -8.08
C HIS A 453 9.34 2.96 -7.02
N THR A 454 8.72 4.14 -6.94
CA THR A 454 9.13 5.21 -6.04
C THR A 454 7.95 6.10 -5.65
N MET A 455 8.05 6.74 -4.50
CA MET A 455 7.02 7.61 -3.95
C MET A 455 7.68 8.75 -3.17
N THR A 456 7.16 9.97 -3.28
CA THR A 456 7.58 11.11 -2.45
C THR A 456 6.38 11.98 -2.11
N LEU A 457 6.45 12.71 -0.99
CA LEU A 457 5.35 13.52 -0.48
C LEU A 457 5.81 14.97 -0.32
N ASP A 458 5.06 15.90 -0.89
CA ASP A 458 5.16 17.32 -0.55
C ASP A 458 4.37 17.60 0.73
N HIS A 459 5.07 17.83 1.83
CA HIS A 459 4.45 18.12 3.13
C HIS A 459 3.77 19.49 3.21
N ILE A 460 4.04 20.41 2.27
CA ILE A 460 3.45 21.75 2.23
C ILE A 460 2.18 21.72 1.40
N THR A 461 2.25 21.22 0.16
CA THR A 461 1.09 21.16 -0.74
C THR A 461 0.21 19.93 -0.52
N LYS A 462 0.63 19.01 0.36
CA LYS A 462 -0.05 17.74 0.69
C LYS A 462 -0.25 16.84 -0.52
N ARG A 463 0.66 16.91 -1.48
CA ARG A 463 0.61 16.16 -2.74
C ARG A 463 1.58 14.99 -2.71
N LEU A 464 1.06 13.80 -2.99
CA LEU A 464 1.81 12.56 -3.15
C LEU A 464 2.18 12.38 -4.61
N TYR A 465 3.46 12.14 -4.90
CA TYR A 465 3.92 11.75 -6.22
C TYR A 465 4.28 10.26 -6.22
N VAL A 466 3.72 9.52 -7.17
CA VAL A 466 3.88 8.06 -7.28
C VAL A 466 4.43 7.72 -8.67
N GLY A 467 5.53 6.98 -8.72
CA GLY A 467 6.20 6.59 -9.95
C GLY A 467 5.94 5.12 -10.32
N TYR A 468 5.38 4.92 -11.50
CA TYR A 468 5.17 3.62 -12.14
C TYR A 468 6.01 3.51 -13.42
N ALA A 469 6.19 2.30 -13.95
CA ALA A 469 7.01 2.10 -15.15
C ALA A 469 6.52 2.91 -16.37
N GLU A 470 5.22 3.08 -16.50
CA GLU A 470 4.59 3.75 -17.65
C GLU A 470 4.32 5.24 -17.43
N GLN A 471 4.19 5.68 -16.17
CA GLN A 471 3.76 7.05 -15.86
C GLN A 471 4.04 7.47 -14.43
N ILE A 472 3.96 8.77 -14.19
CA ILE A 472 4.00 9.39 -12.87
C ILE A 472 2.62 9.95 -12.56
N VAL A 473 2.20 9.79 -11.32
CA VAL A 473 0.91 10.23 -10.80
C VAL A 473 1.13 11.25 -9.69
N GLY A 474 0.50 12.42 -9.79
CA GLY A 474 0.35 13.38 -8.70
C GLY A 474 -1.04 13.27 -8.09
N LEU A 475 -1.10 12.90 -6.81
CA LEU A 475 -2.32 12.69 -6.03
C LEU A 475 -2.37 13.72 -4.89
N ASP A 476 -3.43 14.52 -4.84
CA ASP A 476 -3.72 15.33 -3.66
C ASP A 476 -4.20 14.41 -2.51
N LEU A 477 -3.66 14.56 -1.30
CA LEU A 477 -4.12 13.81 -0.13
C LEU A 477 -5.34 14.45 0.55
N GLN A 478 -5.71 15.69 0.18
CA GLN A 478 -6.84 16.47 0.73
C GLN A 478 -8.16 16.24 -0.03
N ARG A 479 -8.48 14.99 -0.39
CA ARG A 479 -9.65 14.65 -1.21
C ARG A 479 -10.95 14.57 -0.42
N CYS A 480 -11.31 15.66 0.24
CA CYS A 480 -12.47 15.69 1.15
C CYS A 480 -13.82 15.52 0.43
N GLN A 481 -13.86 15.79 -0.89
CA GLN A 481 -15.00 15.48 -1.75
C GLN A 481 -15.37 13.99 -1.77
N ASP A 482 -14.43 13.09 -1.48
CA ASP A 482 -14.71 11.65 -1.38
C ASP A 482 -15.62 11.33 -0.17
N TYR A 483 -15.77 12.27 0.78
CA TYR A 483 -16.63 12.18 1.96
C TYR A 483 -17.80 13.19 1.95
N ASP A 484 -17.98 13.95 0.87
CA ASP A 484 -18.90 15.09 0.78
C ASP A 484 -20.36 14.69 0.52
N GLN A 485 -20.96 13.95 1.47
CA GLN A 485 -22.37 13.57 1.42
C GLN A 485 -23.18 14.22 2.55
N THR A 486 -22.68 14.08 3.78
CA THR A 486 -23.26 14.67 4.98
C THR A 486 -22.14 15.06 5.95
N CYS A 487 -22.48 15.86 6.96
CA CYS A 487 -21.54 16.16 8.05
C CYS A 487 -21.05 14.87 8.71
N GLU A 488 -21.95 13.92 8.94
CA GLU A 488 -21.65 12.67 9.63
C GLU A 488 -20.68 11.81 8.81
N GLU A 489 -20.84 11.71 7.49
CA GLU A 489 -19.87 10.97 6.65
C GLU A 489 -18.49 11.62 6.65
N CYS A 490 -18.43 12.96 6.63
CA CYS A 490 -17.17 13.70 6.71
C CYS A 490 -16.45 13.46 8.06
N VAL A 491 -17.20 13.45 9.17
CA VAL A 491 -16.66 13.21 10.52
C VAL A 491 -16.28 11.73 10.72
N LEU A 492 -17.10 10.78 10.26
CA LEU A 492 -16.82 9.34 10.35
C LEU A 492 -15.58 8.92 9.55
N ALA A 493 -15.21 9.69 8.52
CA ALA A 493 -13.97 9.47 7.78
C ALA A 493 -12.72 9.56 8.68
N ARG A 494 -12.78 10.33 9.78
CA ARG A 494 -11.64 10.59 10.69
C ARG A 494 -10.37 11.00 9.94
N ASP A 495 -10.55 11.67 8.80
CA ASP A 495 -9.45 12.11 7.96
C ASP A 495 -8.98 13.49 8.46
N PRO A 496 -7.76 13.60 9.03
CA PRO A 496 -7.30 14.85 9.63
C PRO A 496 -7.13 15.98 8.61
N TYR A 497 -7.11 15.66 7.31
CA TYR A 497 -7.06 16.65 6.24
C TYR A 497 -8.42 17.30 5.96
N CYS A 498 -9.52 16.72 6.44
CA CYS A 498 -10.88 17.09 6.05
C CYS A 498 -11.74 17.52 7.24
N ALA A 499 -12.57 18.54 7.01
CA ALA A 499 -13.54 19.02 7.98
C ALA A 499 -14.81 19.50 7.27
N TRP A 500 -15.94 19.43 7.98
CA TRP A 500 -17.22 19.88 7.48
C TRP A 500 -17.38 21.39 7.69
N ASN A 501 -17.57 22.16 6.62
CA ASN A 501 -17.70 23.63 6.69
C ASN A 501 -19.15 24.12 6.84
N HIS A 502 -20.05 23.28 7.36
CA HIS A 502 -21.51 23.48 7.45
C HIS A 502 -22.29 23.26 6.14
N SER A 503 -21.63 23.11 5.00
CA SER A 503 -22.29 22.77 3.72
C SER A 503 -21.65 21.61 2.97
N HIS A 504 -20.32 21.53 2.99
CA HIS A 504 -19.52 20.55 2.28
C HIS A 504 -18.35 20.04 3.14
N CYS A 505 -17.86 18.84 2.83
CA CYS A 505 -16.62 18.31 3.36
C CYS A 505 -15.44 18.88 2.55
N VAL A 506 -14.62 19.70 3.19
CA VAL A 506 -13.55 20.47 2.55
C VAL A 506 -12.21 20.25 3.26
N PRO A 507 -11.08 20.57 2.60
CA PRO A 507 -9.79 20.59 3.28
C PRO A 507 -9.83 21.52 4.50
N VAL A 508 -9.18 21.12 5.58
CA VAL A 508 -9.17 21.87 6.84
C VAL A 508 -8.70 23.31 6.60
N ASN A 509 -9.61 24.24 6.81
CA ASN A 509 -9.30 25.64 7.08
C ASN A 509 -9.53 25.88 8.58
N GLN A 510 -8.65 26.65 9.23
CA GLN A 510 -8.61 26.76 10.70
C GLN A 510 -9.81 27.47 11.33
N TYR A 511 -10.89 27.74 10.58
CA TYR A 511 -12.00 28.58 11.03
C TYR A 511 -13.34 27.85 10.89
N ASN A 512 -14.00 27.64 12.03
CA ASN A 512 -15.41 27.24 12.12
C ASN A 512 -15.80 26.02 11.26
N SER A 513 -14.97 24.99 11.27
CA SER A 513 -15.22 23.71 10.62
C SER A 513 -15.36 22.59 11.66
N LEU A 514 -16.26 21.65 11.40
CA LEU A 514 -16.55 20.53 12.30
C LEU A 514 -15.69 19.34 11.92
N GLN A 515 -14.94 18.82 12.90
CA GLN A 515 -14.07 17.66 12.75
C GLN A 515 -13.97 16.93 14.08
N ASN A 516 -13.86 15.61 14.01
CA ASN A 516 -13.45 14.77 15.13
C ASN A 516 -12.64 13.59 14.56
N VAL A 517 -11.33 13.63 14.76
CA VAL A 517 -10.38 12.63 14.21
C VAL A 517 -10.18 11.48 15.19
N GLU A 518 -10.24 11.80 16.47
CA GLU A 518 -9.91 10.94 17.61
C GLU A 518 -10.84 9.72 17.65
N ASP A 519 -12.15 9.90 17.55
CA ASP A 519 -13.12 8.81 17.64
C ASP A 519 -14.25 8.86 16.59
N GLY A 520 -14.28 9.86 15.71
CA GLY A 520 -15.30 10.00 14.67
C GLY A 520 -16.69 10.27 15.25
N ASN A 521 -16.78 10.90 16.42
CA ASN A 521 -18.05 11.19 17.08
C ASN A 521 -18.89 12.22 16.29
N THR A 522 -19.97 11.74 15.69
CA THR A 522 -20.88 12.54 14.85
C THR A 522 -21.76 13.53 15.62
N ASN A 523 -21.75 13.53 16.96
CA ASN A 523 -22.51 14.50 17.76
C ASN A 523 -22.10 15.95 17.48
N VAL A 524 -20.87 16.19 17.03
CA VAL A 524 -20.40 17.52 16.59
C VAL A 524 -21.25 18.10 15.46
N CYS A 525 -21.89 17.25 14.65
CA CYS A 525 -22.81 17.68 13.58
C CYS A 525 -24.17 18.18 14.11
N SER A 526 -24.54 17.81 15.33
CA SER A 526 -25.83 18.19 15.93
C SER A 526 -25.87 19.62 16.45
N GLU A 527 -24.70 20.22 16.67
CA GLU A 527 -24.50 21.59 17.19
C GLU A 527 -24.74 22.69 16.14
N GLN A 528 -25.18 22.34 14.93
CA GLN A 528 -25.52 23.29 13.88
C GLN A 528 -26.60 24.30 14.32
N PRO A 529 -26.44 25.61 14.01
CA PRO A 529 -27.46 26.62 14.24
C PRO A 529 -28.80 26.23 13.63
N LYS A 530 -29.91 26.43 14.37
CA LYS A 530 -31.27 26.06 13.95
C LYS A 530 -31.71 26.65 12.60
N ALA A 531 -31.07 27.73 12.12
CA ALA A 531 -31.34 28.34 10.82
C ALA A 531 -30.79 27.54 9.63
N GLU A 532 -29.69 26.78 9.81
CA GLU A 532 -29.06 25.97 8.75
C GLU A 532 -29.69 24.57 8.63
N LYS A 533 -30.27 24.04 9.71
CA LYS A 533 -31.08 22.81 9.71
C LYS A 533 -32.30 22.87 8.77
N LEU A 534 -32.80 24.07 8.44
CA LEU A 534 -33.89 24.25 7.50
C LEU A 534 -33.45 24.16 6.03
N ILE A 535 -32.18 24.50 5.74
CA ILE A 535 -31.59 24.44 4.40
C ILE A 535 -31.08 23.01 4.11
N SER A 536 -30.48 22.33 5.10
CA SER A 536 -30.03 20.93 4.94
C SER A 536 -31.21 19.95 4.72
N LYS A 537 -32.38 20.21 5.32
CA LYS A 537 -33.60 19.42 5.06
C LYS A 537 -34.11 19.49 3.63
N GLN A 538 -33.71 20.51 2.85
CA GLN A 538 -34.08 20.63 1.43
C GLN A 538 -33.19 19.79 0.50
N PHE A 539 -32.10 19.18 0.98
CA PHE A 539 -31.09 18.53 0.15
C PHE A 539 -30.86 17.03 0.44
N SER A 540 -31.83 16.32 1.03
CA SER A 540 -31.63 14.88 1.33
C SER A 540 -32.89 14.02 1.23
N GLU A 541 -33.78 14.30 0.27
CA GLU A 541 -34.68 13.23 -0.22
C GLU A 541 -33.95 12.53 -1.36
N ILE A 542 -33.33 11.38 -1.07
CA ILE A 542 -32.83 10.49 -2.13
C ILE A 542 -34.07 10.05 -2.91
N PRO A 543 -34.25 10.46 -4.19
CA PRO A 543 -35.43 10.07 -4.94
C PRO A 543 -35.47 8.55 -5.06
N PRO A 544 -36.60 7.90 -4.72
CA PRO A 544 -36.67 6.44 -4.72
C PRO A 544 -36.56 5.90 -6.14
N ASN A 545 -35.66 4.94 -6.34
CA ASN A 545 -35.58 4.23 -7.61
C ASN A 545 -36.82 3.35 -7.76
N THR A 546 -37.74 3.78 -8.64
CA THR A 546 -39.03 3.12 -8.80
C THR A 546 -38.96 2.09 -9.92
N TYR A 547 -39.35 0.84 -9.63
CA TYR A 547 -39.36 -0.25 -10.59
C TYR A 547 -40.71 -0.96 -10.60
N THR A 548 -41.20 -1.29 -11.79
CA THR A 548 -42.43 -2.07 -11.97
C THR A 548 -42.09 -3.52 -12.28
N ILE A 549 -42.53 -4.45 -11.43
CA ILE A 549 -42.20 -5.87 -11.53
C ILE A 549 -43.50 -6.69 -11.57
N SER A 550 -43.48 -7.81 -12.31
CA SER A 550 -44.62 -8.73 -12.38
C SER A 550 -44.61 -9.71 -11.21
N LEU A 551 -45.80 -10.17 -10.80
CA LEU A 551 -45.94 -11.28 -9.86
C LEU A 551 -45.16 -12.52 -10.33
N SER A 552 -44.63 -13.27 -9.37
CA SER A 552 -43.82 -14.48 -9.56
C SER A 552 -42.50 -14.29 -10.31
N ALA A 553 -42.16 -13.08 -10.76
CA ALA A 553 -40.85 -12.82 -11.34
C ALA A 553 -39.78 -12.80 -10.24
N PRO A 554 -38.59 -13.38 -10.45
CA PRO A 554 -37.46 -13.17 -9.54
C PRO A 554 -36.91 -11.76 -9.69
N TYR A 555 -36.46 -11.16 -8.59
CA TYR A 555 -35.80 -9.86 -8.59
C TYR A 555 -34.73 -9.76 -7.49
N TYR A 556 -33.89 -8.73 -7.55
CA TYR A 556 -32.95 -8.42 -6.49
C TYR A 556 -32.76 -6.92 -6.35
N LEU A 557 -32.43 -6.49 -5.13
CA LEU A 557 -32.04 -5.13 -4.81
C LEU A 557 -30.56 -5.13 -4.47
N SER A 558 -29.82 -4.14 -4.97
CA SER A 558 -28.41 -3.97 -4.67
C SER A 558 -28.19 -2.69 -3.86
N CYS A 559 -27.35 -2.79 -2.84
CA CYS A 559 -26.91 -1.66 -2.04
C CYS A 559 -25.38 -1.61 -2.05
N PRO A 560 -24.76 -0.58 -2.65
CA PRO A 560 -23.32 -0.46 -2.67
C PRO A 560 -22.77 -0.19 -1.28
N LYS A 561 -21.73 -0.91 -0.89
CA LYS A 561 -20.99 -0.63 0.34
C LYS A 561 -20.18 0.64 0.14
N LYS A 562 -20.52 1.68 0.91
CA LYS A 562 -19.71 2.91 0.96
C LYS A 562 -18.57 2.73 1.95
N SER A 563 -18.91 2.47 3.22
CA SER A 563 -17.97 2.15 4.29
C SER A 563 -17.89 0.65 4.56
N HIS A 564 -16.68 0.09 4.62
CA HIS A 564 -16.40 -1.29 5.00
C HIS A 564 -16.39 -1.50 6.53
N HIS A 565 -16.46 -0.42 7.31
CA HIS A 565 -16.60 -0.48 8.77
C HIS A 565 -18.06 -0.41 9.22
N ALA A 566 -18.97 -0.08 8.30
CA ALA A 566 -20.41 -0.02 8.56
C ALA A 566 -21.09 -1.39 8.46
N LYS A 567 -22.16 -1.57 9.25
CA LYS A 567 -23.09 -2.70 9.11
C LYS A 567 -24.25 -2.29 8.21
N TYR A 568 -24.66 -3.16 7.30
CA TYR A 568 -25.75 -2.89 6.37
C TYR A 568 -26.93 -3.83 6.64
N ALA A 569 -28.14 -3.31 6.42
CA ALA A 569 -29.35 -4.10 6.40
C ALA A 569 -30.39 -3.47 5.49
N TRP A 570 -31.31 -4.30 5.00
CA TRP A 570 -32.49 -3.84 4.28
C TRP A 570 -33.65 -3.64 5.25
N GLU A 571 -34.49 -2.64 4.99
CA GLU A 571 -35.75 -2.44 5.69
C GLU A 571 -36.87 -2.30 4.68
N HIS A 572 -37.96 -3.04 4.91
CA HIS A 572 -39.17 -2.97 4.12
C HIS A 572 -40.33 -2.49 5.01
N ASP A 573 -41.17 -1.59 4.50
CA ASP A 573 -42.22 -0.94 5.29
C ASP A 573 -43.15 -1.93 6.01
N SER A 574 -43.45 -3.09 5.40
CA SER A 574 -44.33 -4.11 6.00
C SER A 574 -43.60 -5.29 6.63
N LYS A 575 -42.38 -5.61 6.19
CA LYS A 575 -41.62 -6.79 6.64
C LYS A 575 -40.56 -6.48 7.69
N GLY A 576 -40.31 -5.20 7.96
CA GLY A 576 -39.28 -4.76 8.90
C GLY A 576 -37.87 -5.01 8.36
N ARG A 577 -36.95 -5.39 9.26
CA ARG A 577 -35.53 -5.59 8.94
C ARG A 577 -35.32 -6.92 8.21
N LEU A 578 -34.60 -6.86 7.10
CA LEU A 578 -34.28 -7.97 6.20
C LEU A 578 -32.76 -8.16 6.11
N GLU A 579 -32.34 -9.41 5.95
CA GLU A 579 -30.92 -9.77 5.86
C GLU A 579 -30.31 -9.41 4.49
N CYS A 580 -29.04 -9.03 4.54
CA CYS A 580 -28.16 -8.82 3.39
C CYS A 580 -27.46 -10.11 2.99
N GLN A 581 -27.46 -10.44 1.70
CA GLN A 581 -26.48 -11.36 1.12
C GLN A 581 -25.28 -10.57 0.61
N TRP A 582 -24.09 -10.90 1.13
CA TRP A 582 -22.89 -10.11 0.89
C TRP A 582 -22.15 -10.56 -0.37
N THR A 583 -21.84 -9.62 -1.26
CA THR A 583 -20.76 -9.74 -2.23
C THR A 583 -19.53 -8.98 -1.72
N GLU A 584 -18.45 -8.90 -2.50
CA GLU A 584 -17.31 -8.05 -2.14
C GLU A 584 -17.72 -6.58 -2.04
N SER A 585 -18.47 -6.07 -3.03
CA SER A 585 -18.85 -4.66 -3.18
C SER A 585 -20.23 -4.29 -2.63
N ASP A 586 -21.19 -5.23 -2.56
CA ASP A 586 -22.60 -4.91 -2.35
C ASP A 586 -23.25 -5.75 -1.23
N CYS A 587 -24.30 -5.18 -0.63
CA CYS A 587 -25.33 -5.93 0.11
C CYS A 587 -26.54 -6.15 -0.81
N LEU A 588 -26.84 -7.41 -1.13
CA LEU A 588 -27.95 -7.79 -1.98
C LEU A 588 -29.15 -8.28 -1.16
N HIS A 589 -30.36 -7.93 -1.60
CA HIS A 589 -31.60 -8.57 -1.16
C HIS A 589 -32.22 -9.35 -2.32
N LEU A 590 -32.34 -10.66 -2.18
CA LEU A 590 -32.88 -11.53 -3.24
C LEU A 590 -34.36 -11.85 -2.99
N ILE A 591 -35.20 -11.52 -3.98
CA ILE A 591 -36.62 -11.87 -4.00
C ILE A 591 -36.79 -13.00 -5.02
N LYS A 592 -36.90 -14.24 -4.53
CA LYS A 592 -36.94 -15.44 -5.41
C LYS A 592 -38.14 -15.47 -6.35
N ALA A 593 -39.29 -14.99 -5.89
CA ALA A 593 -40.51 -14.86 -6.66
C ALA A 593 -41.36 -13.75 -6.02
N MET A 594 -41.64 -12.67 -6.76
CA MET A 594 -42.41 -11.54 -6.26
C MET A 594 -43.83 -11.94 -5.85
N THR A 595 -44.20 -11.61 -4.62
CA THR A 595 -45.55 -11.73 -4.05
C THR A 595 -46.16 -10.36 -3.80
N GLU A 596 -47.46 -10.29 -3.51
CA GLU A 596 -48.14 -9.04 -3.16
C GLU A 596 -47.51 -8.34 -1.94
N GLU A 597 -46.92 -9.11 -1.02
CA GLU A 597 -46.25 -8.57 0.17
C GLU A 597 -44.86 -7.99 -0.14
N ASP A 598 -44.28 -8.30 -1.30
CA ASP A 598 -42.95 -7.82 -1.70
C ASP A 598 -42.99 -6.43 -2.37
N TYR A 599 -44.18 -5.89 -2.67
CA TYR A 599 -44.32 -4.52 -3.17
C TYR A 599 -44.29 -3.51 -2.04
N GLY A 600 -43.75 -2.33 -2.34
CA GLY A 600 -43.55 -1.26 -1.37
C GLY A 600 -42.13 -0.71 -1.41
N THR A 601 -41.80 0.06 -0.37
CA THR A 601 -40.51 0.74 -0.28
C THR A 601 -39.50 -0.10 0.50
N TYR A 602 -38.31 -0.24 -0.10
CA TYR A 602 -37.14 -0.86 0.50
C TYR A 602 -36.06 0.19 0.72
N ARG A 603 -35.50 0.24 1.92
CA ARG A 603 -34.39 1.13 2.28
C ARG A 603 -33.18 0.31 2.67
N CYS A 604 -32.04 0.61 2.05
CA CYS A 604 -30.77 0.09 2.54
C CYS A 604 -30.23 1.04 3.61
N ILE A 605 -30.05 0.50 4.82
CA ILE A 605 -29.60 1.23 5.99
C ILE A 605 -28.16 0.85 6.29
N SER A 606 -27.30 1.86 6.46
CA SER A 606 -25.96 1.72 7.02
C SER A 606 -25.95 2.14 8.49
N GLU A 607 -25.19 1.43 9.31
CA GLU A 607 -24.95 1.78 10.71
C GLU A 607 -23.45 1.70 11.03
N GLU A 608 -22.86 2.83 11.39
CA GLU A 608 -21.44 2.96 11.72
C GLU A 608 -21.28 3.86 12.96
N ARG A 609 -20.62 3.34 14.01
CA ARG A 609 -20.37 4.06 15.27
C ARG A 609 -21.61 4.78 15.85
N GLY A 610 -22.78 4.14 15.75
CA GLY A 610 -24.05 4.68 16.26
C GLY A 610 -24.73 5.69 15.35
N HIS A 611 -24.09 6.11 14.24
CA HIS A 611 -24.76 6.84 13.18
C HIS A 611 -25.49 5.88 12.25
N ARG A 612 -26.74 6.22 11.90
CA ARG A 612 -27.60 5.41 11.03
C ARG A 612 -28.03 6.24 9.82
N GLY A 613 -27.66 5.80 8.63
CA GLY A 613 -27.95 6.49 7.37
C GLY A 613 -28.72 5.61 6.38
N THR A 614 -29.48 6.23 5.48
CA THR A 614 -30.09 5.53 4.33
C THR A 614 -29.18 5.71 3.12
N ILE A 615 -28.69 4.61 2.55
CA ILE A 615 -27.77 4.63 1.41
C ILE A 615 -28.52 4.76 0.09
N ILE A 616 -29.61 4.00 -0.06
CA ILE A 616 -30.43 3.94 -1.27
C ILE A 616 -31.85 3.51 -0.91
N GLU A 617 -32.82 4.05 -1.64
CA GLU A 617 -34.24 3.71 -1.50
C GLU A 617 -34.78 3.20 -2.85
N TYR A 618 -35.54 2.10 -2.79
CA TYR A 618 -36.22 1.47 -3.91
C TYR A 618 -37.72 1.43 -3.66
N ASN A 619 -38.52 1.70 -4.68
CA ASN A 619 -39.98 1.54 -4.62
C ASN A 619 -40.44 0.51 -5.66
N LEU A 620 -40.91 -0.65 -5.22
CA LEU A 620 -41.34 -1.73 -6.10
C LEU A 620 -42.85 -1.70 -6.28
N LEU A 621 -43.29 -1.56 -7.53
CA LEU A 621 -44.70 -1.45 -7.91
C LEU A 621 -45.16 -2.67 -8.71
N ALA A 622 -46.40 -3.10 -8.46
CA ALA A 622 -47.03 -4.14 -9.25
C ALA A 622 -47.24 -3.68 -10.69
N LYS A 623 -46.88 -4.55 -11.65
CA LYS A 623 -47.21 -4.30 -13.05
C LYS A 623 -48.72 -4.31 -13.24
N PRO A 624 -49.33 -3.24 -13.78
CA PRO A 624 -50.77 -3.21 -13.97
C PRO A 624 -51.17 -4.36 -14.90
N HIS A 625 -52.03 -5.24 -14.39
CA HIS A 625 -52.69 -6.24 -15.21
C HIS A 625 -53.56 -5.49 -16.24
N VAL A 626 -53.11 -5.44 -17.49
CA VAL A 626 -54.02 -5.15 -18.60
C VAL A 626 -54.93 -6.36 -18.71
N MET A 627 -56.10 -6.29 -18.08
CA MET A 627 -57.21 -7.17 -18.46
C MET A 627 -57.55 -6.82 -19.91
N VAL A 628 -57.01 -7.58 -20.84
CA VAL A 628 -57.64 -7.71 -22.15
C VAL A 628 -58.94 -8.44 -21.87
N LEU A 629 -59.99 -7.66 -21.56
CA LEU A 629 -61.36 -8.12 -21.70
C LEU A 629 -61.45 -8.75 -23.10
N PRO A 630 -61.81 -10.03 -23.24
CA PRO A 630 -62.02 -10.58 -24.57
C PRO A 630 -63.08 -9.70 -25.21
N LYS A 631 -62.71 -9.04 -26.31
CA LYS A 631 -63.70 -8.29 -27.10
C LYS A 631 -64.81 -9.27 -27.43
N ARG A 632 -65.99 -8.96 -26.92
CA ARG A 632 -67.25 -9.66 -27.18
C ARG A 632 -67.66 -9.40 -28.64
N THR A 633 -66.90 -9.93 -29.58
CA THR A 633 -67.15 -9.86 -31.03
C THR A 633 -66.58 -11.11 -31.71
N ASP A 634 -66.99 -12.29 -31.28
CA ASP A 634 -66.90 -13.54 -32.05
C ASP A 634 -68.15 -14.42 -31.81
N ALA A 635 -69.31 -13.78 -31.63
CA ALA A 635 -70.61 -14.45 -31.50
C ALA A 635 -71.56 -14.13 -32.67
N ILE A 636 -71.09 -13.47 -33.74
CA ILE A 636 -71.94 -13.05 -34.86
C ILE A 636 -71.58 -13.73 -36.21
N TRP A 637 -70.47 -14.46 -36.32
CA TRP A 637 -70.16 -15.23 -37.55
C TRP A 637 -70.39 -16.75 -37.48
N VAL A 638 -70.80 -17.30 -36.33
CA VAL A 638 -71.22 -18.72 -36.23
C VAL A 638 -72.72 -18.91 -36.49
N VAL A 639 -73.50 -17.81 -36.54
CA VAL A 639 -74.95 -17.86 -36.80
C VAL A 639 -75.30 -17.86 -38.31
N VAL A 640 -74.31 -17.70 -39.21
CA VAL A 640 -74.54 -17.77 -40.68
C VAL A 640 -74.02 -19.09 -41.29
N GLY A 641 -73.22 -19.90 -40.57
CA GLY A 641 -72.69 -21.18 -41.08
C GLY A 641 -73.47 -22.44 -40.69
N VAL A 642 -74.32 -22.38 -39.65
CA VAL A 642 -74.98 -23.56 -39.07
C VAL A 642 -76.44 -23.73 -39.51
N VAL A 643 -77.01 -22.77 -40.25
CA VAL A 643 -78.37 -22.87 -40.80
C VAL A 643 -78.40 -23.51 -42.22
N SER A 644 -77.24 -23.77 -42.82
CA SER A 644 -77.14 -24.36 -44.18
C SER A 644 -76.74 -25.84 -44.20
N LEU A 645 -76.60 -26.49 -43.04
CA LEU A 645 -76.22 -27.90 -42.88
C LEU A 645 -77.35 -28.78 -42.31
N GLY A 646 -78.60 -28.30 -42.43
CA GLY A 646 -79.82 -29.02 -42.03
C GLY A 646 -80.69 -29.51 -43.20
N LEU A 647 -80.27 -29.33 -44.45
CA LEU A 647 -81.07 -29.67 -45.64
C LEU A 647 -80.17 -30.09 -46.81
N CYS A 648 -79.61 -31.30 -46.73
CA CYS A 648 -79.32 -32.14 -47.91
C CYS A 648 -78.81 -33.53 -47.47
N LEU A 649 -79.62 -34.21 -46.65
CA LEU A 649 -79.73 -35.67 -46.72
C LEU A 649 -80.81 -35.98 -47.76
N ALA A 650 -80.43 -36.04 -49.03
CA ALA A 650 -81.14 -36.82 -50.05
C ALA A 650 -80.31 -36.85 -51.33
N VAL A 651 -80.25 -38.03 -51.96
CA VAL A 651 -79.75 -38.30 -53.33
C VAL A 651 -78.21 -38.47 -53.41
N THR A 652 -77.68 -39.63 -52.99
CA THR A 652 -77.40 -40.82 -53.83
C THR A 652 -76.25 -40.70 -54.83
N PHE A 653 -75.30 -41.64 -54.64
CA PHE A 653 -74.65 -42.48 -55.66
C PHE A 653 -73.35 -42.02 -56.35
N ALA A 654 -72.36 -42.89 -56.12
CA ALA A 654 -71.60 -43.62 -57.15
C ALA A 654 -70.24 -43.09 -57.65
N VAL A 655 -69.22 -43.88 -57.29
CA VAL A 655 -68.23 -44.55 -58.16
C VAL A 655 -67.27 -43.69 -59.00
N GLY A 656 -65.98 -43.97 -58.81
CA GLY A 656 -65.00 -44.06 -59.90
C GLY A 656 -63.79 -43.12 -59.74
N PHE A 657 -62.61 -43.60 -59.38
CA PHE A 657 -61.57 -44.29 -60.20
C PHE A 657 -60.52 -43.33 -60.81
N LYS A 658 -59.23 -43.66 -60.56
CA LYS A 658 -57.99 -43.28 -61.29
C LYS A 658 -57.59 -41.79 -61.31
N GLY A 659 -56.31 -41.40 -61.23
CA GLY A 659 -55.04 -42.10 -61.21
C GLY A 659 -53.91 -41.15 -61.67
N GLY A 660 -52.68 -41.38 -61.20
CA GLY A 660 -51.39 -40.88 -61.75
C GLY A 660 -51.11 -39.38 -61.58
N GLN A 661 -49.89 -38.87 -61.66
CA GLN A 661 -48.51 -39.38 -61.69
C GLN A 661 -47.60 -38.16 -61.46
N TYR A 662 -46.42 -38.41 -60.87
CA TYR A 662 -45.13 -37.70 -61.01
C TYR A 662 -45.08 -36.19 -61.31
N HIS A 663 -44.37 -35.43 -60.46
CA HIS A 663 -43.09 -34.85 -60.89
C HIS A 663 -42.13 -34.44 -59.75
N LYS A 664 -40.87 -34.29 -60.18
CA LYS A 664 -39.59 -34.38 -59.47
C LYS A 664 -39.06 -33.02 -58.98
N ILE A 665 -38.22 -33.08 -57.93
CA ILE A 665 -36.99 -32.28 -57.68
C ILE A 665 -37.16 -30.80 -57.27
N SER A 666 -36.74 -30.47 -56.04
CA SER A 666 -35.42 -29.86 -55.79
C SER A 666 -35.10 -29.79 -54.30
N LYS A 667 -33.84 -30.10 -53.98
CA LYS A 667 -33.23 -30.13 -52.65
C LYS A 667 -32.85 -28.71 -52.21
N HIS A 668 -33.05 -28.38 -50.93
CA HIS A 668 -32.03 -27.64 -50.20
C HIS A 668 -31.92 -28.12 -48.74
N ASN A 669 -30.75 -28.69 -48.44
CA ASN A 669 -30.27 -29.07 -47.12
C ASN A 669 -29.95 -27.82 -46.27
N ARG A 670 -30.44 -27.76 -45.02
CA ARG A 670 -29.67 -27.22 -43.88
C ARG A 670 -29.93 -28.08 -42.63
N LYS A 671 -28.85 -28.58 -42.04
CA LYS A 671 -28.78 -29.30 -40.76
C LYS A 671 -29.04 -28.35 -39.57
N PRO A 672 -29.52 -28.86 -38.43
CA PRO A 672 -29.65 -28.11 -37.19
C PRO A 672 -28.33 -28.11 -36.41
N GLN A 673 -27.99 -26.97 -35.78
CA GLN A 673 -26.97 -26.88 -34.74
C GLN A 673 -27.64 -26.85 -33.36
N THR A 674 -27.23 -27.82 -32.55
CA THR A 674 -27.41 -27.91 -31.11
C THR A 674 -26.55 -26.85 -30.43
N ILE A 675 -27.12 -26.10 -29.48
CA ILE A 675 -26.36 -25.26 -28.54
C ILE A 675 -26.58 -25.85 -27.14
N VAL A 676 -25.45 -26.13 -26.49
CA VAL A 676 -25.29 -26.49 -25.08
C VAL A 676 -24.39 -25.41 -24.47
N LEU A 677 -24.77 -25.02 -23.25
CA LEU A 677 -24.29 -23.93 -22.39
C LEU A 677 -24.86 -22.54 -22.68
#